data_AF-A0A318Z326-F1
#
_entry.id   AF-A0A318Z326-F1
#
_cell.length_a   1.000
_cell.length_b   1.000
_cell.length_c   1.000
_cell.angle_alpha   90.00
_cell.angle_beta   90.00
_cell.angle_gamma   90.00
#
_symmetry.space_group_name_H-M   'P 1'
#
loop_
_entity.id
_entity.type
_entity.pdbx_description
1 polymer ?
#
loop_
_entity_poly.entity_id
_entity_poly.type
_entity_poly.pdbx_seq_one_letter_code
_entity_poly.pdbx_strand_id
1 'polypeptide(L)'
;MSLSWTNEPPKGRVPYAIPQLEGERITIPGSKGAFRILASSLQTNGLMSVFQSGAVLSDAPGFHYHNHAHDVFLVTKGFLKLWNGDKCRIMGPGDFAYVPPTVVHNPEMIGPHTETYGVVTPGDWVDFFRYVSERYEGVLVPENDDRDLKSILIPKVMAAKEQFDVVFQPHYQPPELGEWTQDEEVLPEGPQGYFLRANTGPKWMFGGVMSRPFVTTTQSSGVCAISSIESSKVYGDTILSKYMTFQSVDHCLCVQEGTLIVSLKDQADTEFREGETAVIPAGQAFALKFASRFVRVWSFTDGDGIETLIHRVGQKYEGAVIPDQVPEWDAADVKSVAAELKVDIALWIMQPQAEARPSPAPQAAGDDIPLPRAKRPRAAQACDRCRSKKYKCDEQYPCSHCKKSDLTCVYQGNYRQRESSRSARYVADLERKVDELTAKLRLAESETTPQPPPRVPTTLASPGPAQHPPVPRAAIDATPVSLPRNESTPRDREEPAPTTLYDHHDEAGDSVEDEISELNHHTNGIEFHGSTSSAALLGHLQKAREPLSRRPEEQRQHPRGVDTSSYSIVSTLHNSSFSPSCTAGPAQPVVMQEQNYYFEHAHAFINGYFENIHFIHPLIDKEDFLQRAHHLWFQRNVQPEPSFVALYLSILSFGALVRVWDEERLGGLTRFEWSRKLFGEAQMYLNYLHFSNTLDTVQCLYLMAKICQNELNPNMAYMYLGLAVRTCLAAGFNREVRSTDDHRAGWISKTWWGLFSLEIEMSFSVGRPDTLGMDEYHNRALPERDNSEYAIIPWMVDFAQIIRRVSVQIYHSRITLQEKLHLALQIETELDRWMARLPDRIKPDMLERATGGALRDPKWARRQRLVLGIRYFNVKMLLFRPFLSHFTRKLRHPPMELEQTIAKCLDAAMKSIEVIYDIYRIHEFFRCWWYNTTYVMFATSTLLLPMSKLGPCTETVPLQRSVEMGVEILEAMDESIVARKSVEIIKHYLREFRSLPSSTSSLSHLHQQHLQQHQLHQQSLASSTSSHDGGSNGGGGGGSGEYADTSPSGTGFDIPEWAYGFGFPDCSFEGIARLFDDLGGLPMLDN
;
A
#
# COMPACT_ATOMS: atom_id res chain seq x y z
N MET A 1 30.56 -37.49 10.65
CA MET A 1 30.10 -36.63 9.53
C MET A 1 29.32 -35.47 10.13
N SER A 2 28.91 -34.45 9.37
CA SER A 2 27.86 -33.52 9.84
C SER A 2 26.47 -34.14 9.64
N LEU A 3 25.44 -33.49 10.16
CA LEU A 3 24.04 -33.84 9.89
C LEU A 3 23.77 -33.66 8.37
N SER A 4 23.04 -34.60 7.76
CA SER A 4 22.92 -34.70 6.30
C SER A 4 21.84 -33.79 5.73
N TRP A 5 22.21 -32.94 4.77
CA TRP A 5 21.27 -32.11 4.00
C TRP A 5 20.62 -32.91 2.86
N THR A 6 19.30 -32.79 2.71
CA THR A 6 18.51 -33.38 1.62
C THR A 6 17.38 -32.44 1.19
N ASN A 7 17.09 -32.37 -0.12
CA ASN A 7 16.01 -31.52 -0.65
C ASN A 7 14.61 -32.16 -0.43
N GLU A 8 14.54 -33.46 -0.15
CA GLU A 8 13.32 -34.20 0.19
C GLU A 8 13.55 -34.98 1.50
N PRO A 9 12.50 -35.30 2.30
CA PRO A 9 12.62 -36.18 3.46
C PRO A 9 13.16 -37.58 3.08
N PRO A 10 14.22 -38.10 3.73
CA PRO A 10 14.80 -39.40 3.40
C PRO A 10 13.84 -40.54 3.75
N LYS A 11 13.83 -41.62 2.95
CA LYS A 11 12.91 -42.77 3.10
C LYS A 11 13.13 -43.65 4.35
N GLY A 12 13.94 -43.21 5.31
CA GLY A 12 14.19 -43.93 6.55
C GLY A 12 14.34 -42.96 7.73
N ARG A 13 14.05 -43.45 8.94
CA ARG A 13 14.13 -42.71 10.20
C ARG A 13 15.59 -42.48 10.63
N VAL A 14 16.21 -41.49 10.01
CA VAL A 14 17.56 -40.96 10.29
C VAL A 14 17.46 -39.45 10.57
N PRO A 15 18.46 -38.80 11.19
CA PRO A 15 18.48 -37.35 11.27
C PRO A 15 18.91 -36.70 9.94
N TYR A 16 18.23 -35.62 9.54
CA TYR A 16 18.44 -34.90 8.27
C TYR A 16 18.08 -33.42 8.39
N ALA A 17 18.55 -32.63 7.42
CA ALA A 17 18.29 -31.21 7.29
C ALA A 17 17.65 -30.90 5.93
N ILE A 18 16.66 -30.03 5.92
CA ILE A 18 16.01 -29.54 4.69
C ILE A 18 16.29 -28.04 4.55
N PRO A 19 16.83 -27.59 3.39
CA PRO A 19 17.03 -26.17 3.11
C PRO A 19 15.73 -25.36 3.07
N GLN A 20 15.83 -24.04 3.22
CA GLN A 20 14.71 -23.13 3.04
C GLN A 20 14.01 -23.34 1.68
N LEU A 21 12.68 -23.45 1.69
CA LEU A 21 11.78 -23.70 0.55
C LEU A 21 11.91 -25.08 -0.16
N GLU A 22 12.77 -25.98 0.33
CA GLU A 22 12.80 -27.38 -0.07
C GLU A 22 11.82 -28.23 0.77
N GLY A 23 11.80 -29.55 0.56
CA GLY A 23 10.83 -30.51 1.10
C GLY A 23 10.21 -31.35 -0.01
N GLU A 24 9.38 -32.34 0.34
CA GLU A 24 8.57 -33.03 -0.68
C GLU A 24 7.51 -32.05 -1.21
N ARG A 25 7.77 -31.47 -2.38
CA ARG A 25 6.91 -30.46 -3.01
C ARG A 25 5.76 -31.08 -3.79
N ILE A 26 4.54 -30.76 -3.39
CA ILE A 26 3.30 -31.17 -4.05
C ILE A 26 2.30 -30.01 -4.15
N THR A 27 1.46 -30.01 -5.18
CA THR A 27 0.38 -29.02 -5.39
C THR A 27 -0.94 -29.73 -5.62
N ILE A 28 -2.03 -29.24 -5.03
CA ILE A 28 -3.37 -29.67 -5.43
C ILE A 28 -3.71 -28.93 -6.74
N PRO A 29 -4.12 -29.63 -7.81
CA PRO A 29 -4.56 -28.98 -9.04
C PRO A 29 -5.64 -27.92 -8.80
N GLY A 30 -5.38 -26.70 -9.24
CA GLY A 30 -6.31 -25.57 -9.08
C GLY A 30 -6.29 -24.86 -7.73
N SER A 31 -5.54 -25.34 -6.72
CA SER A 31 -5.45 -24.65 -5.41
C SER A 31 -4.44 -23.51 -5.37
N LYS A 32 -3.79 -23.21 -6.51
CA LYS A 32 -2.77 -22.16 -6.67
C LYS A 32 -1.72 -22.12 -5.55
N GLY A 33 -1.41 -23.28 -4.98
CA GLY A 33 -0.74 -23.41 -3.70
C GLY A 33 -0.02 -24.75 -3.55
N ALA A 34 1.14 -24.70 -2.91
CA ALA A 34 2.05 -25.83 -2.78
C ALA A 34 2.30 -26.17 -1.30
N PHE A 35 2.35 -27.47 -1.03
CA PHE A 35 2.78 -28.05 0.23
C PHE A 35 4.25 -28.49 0.10
N ARG A 36 5.01 -28.30 1.18
CA ARG A 36 6.39 -28.80 1.36
C ARG A 36 6.38 -29.69 2.59
N ILE A 37 6.36 -31.01 2.41
CA ILE A 37 6.42 -31.93 3.55
C ILE A 37 7.87 -31.94 4.04
N LEU A 38 8.08 -31.52 5.29
CA LEU A 38 9.38 -31.41 5.94
C LEU A 38 9.69 -32.68 6.76
N ALA A 39 8.65 -33.27 7.36
CA ALA A 39 8.68 -34.58 8.00
C ALA A 39 7.34 -35.30 7.82
N SER A 40 7.35 -36.62 7.68
CA SER A 40 6.15 -37.47 7.55
C SER A 40 6.25 -38.70 8.46
N SER A 41 5.15 -39.46 8.55
CA SER A 41 5.06 -40.76 9.24
C SER A 41 6.31 -41.64 9.15
N LEU A 42 6.94 -41.73 7.97
CA LEU A 42 8.14 -42.54 7.72
C LEU A 42 9.37 -42.10 8.54
N GLN A 43 9.47 -40.82 8.90
CA GLN A 43 10.57 -40.27 9.69
C GLN A 43 10.21 -40.05 11.17
N THR A 44 8.92 -39.98 11.51
CA THR A 44 8.38 -39.67 12.85
C THR A 44 7.57 -40.83 13.45
N ASN A 45 7.92 -42.06 13.08
CA ASN A 45 7.32 -43.30 13.61
C ASN A 45 5.77 -43.36 13.51
N GLY A 46 5.19 -42.70 12.50
CA GLY A 46 3.73 -42.60 12.26
C GLY A 46 3.00 -41.49 13.03
N LEU A 47 3.66 -40.78 13.95
CA LEU A 47 2.96 -39.96 14.94
C LEU A 47 2.64 -38.52 14.47
N MET A 48 3.49 -37.90 13.63
CA MET A 48 3.21 -36.57 13.09
C MET A 48 3.67 -36.39 11.64
N SER A 49 3.07 -35.47 10.90
CA SER A 49 3.69 -34.89 9.71
C SER A 49 3.76 -33.37 9.86
N VAL A 50 4.95 -32.81 9.64
CA VAL A 50 5.21 -31.38 9.67
C VAL A 50 5.44 -30.90 8.24
N PHE A 51 4.69 -29.88 7.84
CA PHE A 51 4.75 -29.33 6.49
C PHE A 51 4.62 -27.80 6.51
N GLN A 52 5.18 -27.16 5.49
CA GLN A 52 4.74 -25.81 5.11
C GLN A 52 3.64 -25.94 4.07
N SER A 53 2.64 -25.07 4.11
CA SER A 53 1.70 -24.84 3.01
C SER A 53 1.75 -23.37 2.63
N GLY A 54 1.51 -23.05 1.37
CA GLY A 54 1.30 -21.67 0.96
C GLY A 54 0.62 -21.56 -0.39
N ALA A 55 -0.08 -20.46 -0.60
CA ALA A 55 -0.79 -20.14 -1.84
C ALA A 55 -0.76 -18.63 -2.10
N VAL A 56 -1.24 -18.24 -3.28
CA VAL A 56 -1.83 -16.91 -3.49
C VAL A 56 -3.30 -16.91 -3.02
N LEU A 57 -4.12 -15.95 -3.46
CA LEU A 57 -5.58 -16.02 -3.32
C LEU A 57 -6.11 -17.34 -3.92
N SER A 58 -6.74 -18.17 -3.08
CA SER A 58 -7.17 -19.52 -3.43
C SER A 58 -8.57 -19.82 -2.89
N ASP A 59 -9.32 -20.62 -3.64
CA ASP A 59 -10.56 -21.24 -3.18
C ASP A 59 -10.30 -22.11 -1.95
N ALA A 60 -11.09 -21.93 -0.89
CA ALA A 60 -11.05 -22.76 0.30
C ALA A 60 -11.54 -24.20 -0.03
N PRO A 61 -11.02 -25.25 0.64
CA PRO A 61 -11.40 -26.64 0.36
C PRO A 61 -12.86 -26.96 0.74
N GLY A 62 -13.49 -26.10 1.55
CA GLY A 62 -14.86 -26.24 2.03
C GLY A 62 -14.90 -26.79 3.46
N PHE A 63 -16.02 -26.56 4.16
CA PHE A 63 -16.17 -26.98 5.56
C PHE A 63 -16.08 -28.50 5.70
N HIS A 64 -15.21 -28.96 6.61
CA HIS A 64 -14.99 -30.37 6.89
C HIS A 64 -14.48 -30.60 8.32
N TYR A 65 -14.45 -31.86 8.75
CA TYR A 65 -13.77 -32.32 9.96
C TYR A 65 -13.07 -33.66 9.72
N HIS A 66 -12.16 -34.02 10.63
CA HIS A 66 -11.47 -35.32 10.68
C HIS A 66 -11.95 -36.12 11.90
N ASN A 67 -12.18 -37.44 11.80
CA ASN A 67 -12.69 -38.23 12.93
C ASN A 67 -11.59 -38.54 13.96
N HIS A 68 -10.32 -38.54 13.53
CA HIS A 68 -9.14 -38.91 14.32
C HIS A 68 -7.96 -37.95 14.12
N ALA A 69 -7.85 -37.27 12.97
CA ALA A 69 -6.75 -36.34 12.72
C ALA A 69 -6.91 -35.03 13.52
N HIS A 70 -5.78 -34.53 14.03
CA HIS A 70 -5.61 -33.24 14.67
C HIS A 70 -4.87 -32.31 13.71
N ASP A 71 -5.39 -31.09 13.51
CA ASP A 71 -4.77 -30.08 12.63
C ASP A 71 -4.27 -28.87 13.41
N VAL A 72 -3.21 -28.28 12.85
CA VAL A 72 -2.60 -27.03 13.32
C VAL A 72 -2.43 -26.07 12.16
N PHE A 73 -2.75 -24.80 12.38
CA PHE A 73 -2.48 -23.71 11.45
C PHE A 73 -1.65 -22.64 12.18
N LEU A 74 -0.40 -22.45 11.74
CA LEU A 74 0.51 -21.44 12.30
C LEU A 74 1.03 -20.55 11.19
N VAL A 75 0.56 -19.30 11.12
CA VAL A 75 0.82 -18.40 9.98
C VAL A 75 2.23 -17.82 10.03
N THR A 76 2.95 -17.83 8.91
CA THR A 76 4.27 -17.18 8.76
C THR A 76 4.22 -15.95 7.86
N LYS A 77 3.39 -15.96 6.81
CA LYS A 77 3.25 -14.85 5.85
C LYS A 77 1.79 -14.69 5.43
N GLY A 78 1.43 -13.49 4.98
CA GLY A 78 0.08 -13.19 4.48
C GLY A 78 -0.98 -13.27 5.58
N PHE A 79 -2.17 -13.75 5.20
CA PHE A 79 -3.32 -13.83 6.10
C PHE A 79 -4.14 -15.09 5.80
N LEU A 80 -4.36 -15.90 6.83
CA LEU A 80 -5.29 -17.03 6.80
C LEU A 80 -6.59 -16.60 7.47
N LYS A 81 -7.72 -16.76 6.78
CA LYS A 81 -9.03 -16.75 7.41
C LYS A 81 -9.41 -18.19 7.76
N LEU A 82 -9.74 -18.44 9.01
CA LEU A 82 -10.03 -19.77 9.51
C LEU A 82 -11.30 -19.74 10.36
N TRP A 83 -12.21 -20.65 10.04
CA TRP A 83 -13.27 -21.08 10.94
C TRP A 83 -12.77 -22.29 11.72
N ASN A 84 -12.97 -22.31 13.03
CA ASN A 84 -12.57 -23.39 13.94
C ASN A 84 -13.71 -23.57 14.95
N GLY A 85 -14.65 -24.47 14.64
CA GLY A 85 -15.88 -24.62 15.42
C GLY A 85 -16.72 -23.34 15.43
N ASP A 86 -17.12 -22.91 16.62
CA ASP A 86 -17.99 -21.75 16.87
C ASP A 86 -17.30 -20.38 16.70
N LYS A 87 -16.01 -20.34 16.37
CA LYS A 87 -15.24 -19.11 16.14
C LYS A 87 -14.70 -19.00 14.72
N CYS A 88 -14.68 -17.78 14.18
CA CYS A 88 -13.94 -17.40 12.96
C CYS A 88 -12.96 -16.27 13.26
N ARG A 89 -11.73 -16.35 12.72
CA ARG A 89 -10.68 -15.32 12.82
C ARG A 89 -10.00 -15.08 11.48
N ILE A 90 -9.42 -13.88 11.33
CA ILE A 90 -8.33 -13.63 10.40
C ILE A 90 -7.03 -13.64 11.21
N MET A 91 -6.11 -14.51 10.81
CA MET A 91 -4.83 -14.80 11.44
C MET A 91 -3.70 -14.21 10.60
N GLY A 92 -2.81 -13.44 11.23
CA GLY A 92 -1.60 -12.90 10.63
C GLY A 92 -0.32 -13.61 11.14
N PRO A 93 0.87 -13.16 10.72
CA PRO A 93 2.14 -13.81 11.06
C PRO A 93 2.36 -14.00 12.58
N GLY A 94 2.54 -15.25 12.99
CA GLY A 94 2.70 -15.67 14.37
C GLY A 94 1.41 -16.06 15.10
N ASP A 95 0.23 -15.80 14.52
CA ASP A 95 -1.05 -16.30 15.05
C ASP A 95 -1.18 -17.81 14.79
N PHE A 96 -1.77 -18.50 15.76
CA PHE A 96 -1.89 -19.95 15.82
C PHE A 96 -3.36 -20.38 15.99
N ALA A 97 -3.71 -21.54 15.44
CA ALA A 97 -4.95 -22.24 15.73
C ALA A 97 -4.71 -23.74 15.82
N TYR A 98 -5.41 -24.38 16.75
CA TYR A 98 -5.45 -25.83 16.92
C TYR A 98 -6.88 -26.32 16.73
N VAL A 99 -7.02 -27.36 15.92
CA VAL A 99 -8.29 -27.98 15.52
C VAL A 99 -8.24 -29.46 15.93
N PRO A 100 -8.86 -29.86 17.05
CA PRO A 100 -8.95 -31.26 17.43
C PRO A 100 -9.96 -32.03 16.55
N PRO A 101 -9.93 -33.37 16.60
CA PRO A 101 -10.87 -34.21 15.86
C PRO A 101 -12.34 -33.83 16.10
N THR A 102 -13.16 -34.07 15.10
CA THR A 102 -14.60 -33.75 14.98
C THR A 102 -14.96 -32.26 14.93
N VAL A 103 -14.01 -31.34 15.08
CA VAL A 103 -14.29 -29.90 14.93
C VAL A 103 -14.39 -29.52 13.45
N VAL A 104 -15.53 -28.93 13.08
CA VAL A 104 -15.75 -28.40 11.73
C VAL A 104 -14.92 -27.14 11.54
N HIS A 105 -14.11 -27.12 10.48
CA HIS A 105 -13.23 -26.01 10.16
C HIS A 105 -13.13 -25.81 8.64
N ASN A 106 -12.52 -24.69 8.22
CA ASN A 106 -12.26 -24.38 6.82
C ASN A 106 -11.14 -23.33 6.70
N PRO A 107 -9.96 -23.67 6.14
CA PRO A 107 -8.88 -22.71 5.89
C PRO A 107 -9.06 -21.97 4.55
N GLU A 108 -9.07 -20.63 4.57
CA GLU A 108 -9.22 -19.76 3.41
C GLU A 108 -8.00 -18.80 3.34
N MET A 109 -7.14 -18.95 2.32
CA MET A 109 -5.95 -18.11 2.17
C MET A 109 -6.31 -16.80 1.46
N ILE A 110 -6.35 -15.69 2.22
CA ILE A 110 -6.84 -14.39 1.76
C ILE A 110 -5.75 -13.34 1.53
N GLY A 111 -4.50 -13.61 1.94
CA GLY A 111 -3.36 -12.76 1.60
C GLY A 111 -2.84 -13.03 0.18
N PRO A 112 -2.26 -12.02 -0.51
CA PRO A 112 -1.77 -12.16 -1.90
C PRO A 112 -0.66 -13.21 -2.04
N HIS A 113 0.10 -13.45 -0.97
CA HIS A 113 0.89 -14.65 -0.76
C HIS A 113 0.80 -14.99 0.72
N THR A 114 0.22 -16.15 1.03
CA THR A 114 0.02 -16.64 2.39
C THR A 114 0.84 -17.91 2.59
N GLU A 115 1.48 -18.05 3.75
CA GLU A 115 2.20 -19.26 4.15
C GLU A 115 1.84 -19.63 5.60
N THR A 116 1.78 -20.93 5.85
CA THR A 116 1.58 -21.53 7.17
C THR A 116 2.55 -22.69 7.37
N TYR A 117 2.92 -22.95 8.63
CA TYR A 117 3.25 -24.29 9.07
C TYR A 117 1.97 -25.02 9.46
N GLY A 118 1.92 -26.30 9.13
CA GLY A 118 0.91 -27.24 9.60
C GLY A 118 1.55 -28.47 10.23
N VAL A 119 0.81 -29.05 11.18
CA VAL A 119 1.04 -30.40 11.68
C VAL A 119 -0.26 -31.16 11.49
N VAL A 120 -0.17 -32.37 10.95
CA VAL A 120 -1.26 -33.37 11.09
C VAL A 120 -0.75 -34.57 11.88
N THR A 121 -1.57 -35.01 12.83
CA THR A 121 -1.37 -36.22 13.62
C THR A 121 -2.68 -37.01 13.68
N PRO A 122 -2.74 -38.31 13.34
CA PRO A 122 -1.63 -39.19 12.92
C PRO A 122 -0.90 -38.76 11.63
N GLY A 123 0.39 -39.06 11.57
CA GLY A 123 1.31 -38.52 10.55
C GLY A 123 1.24 -39.18 9.18
N ASP A 124 0.42 -40.22 9.02
CA ASP A 124 0.10 -40.89 7.75
C ASP A 124 -1.01 -40.18 6.97
N TRP A 125 -1.82 -39.32 7.62
CA TRP A 125 -2.83 -38.52 6.93
C TRP A 125 -2.24 -37.63 5.82
N VAL A 126 -0.95 -37.28 5.87
CA VAL A 126 -0.25 -36.57 4.78
C VAL A 126 -0.28 -37.33 3.43
N ASP A 127 -0.50 -38.64 3.43
CA ASP A 127 -0.74 -39.42 2.21
C ASP A 127 -2.04 -39.02 1.48
N PHE A 128 -3.01 -38.40 2.19
CA PHE A 128 -4.16 -37.73 1.55
C PHE A 128 -3.69 -36.64 0.58
N PHE A 129 -2.81 -35.75 1.04
CA PHE A 129 -2.25 -34.71 0.17
C PHE A 129 -1.49 -35.33 -1.00
N ARG A 130 -0.67 -36.37 -0.78
CA ARG A 130 0.03 -37.09 -1.86
C ARG A 130 -0.93 -37.70 -2.89
N TYR A 131 -2.12 -38.16 -2.47
CA TYR A 131 -3.16 -38.71 -3.36
C TYR A 131 -3.92 -37.61 -4.14
N VAL A 132 -4.30 -36.50 -3.49
CA VAL A 132 -5.03 -35.42 -4.16
C VAL A 132 -4.15 -34.53 -5.04
N SER A 133 -2.84 -34.46 -4.76
CA SER A 133 -1.90 -33.56 -5.42
C SER A 133 -1.21 -34.13 -6.67
N GLU A 134 -0.38 -33.29 -7.29
CA GLU A 134 0.66 -33.58 -8.27
C GLU A 134 2.02 -33.10 -7.74
N ARG A 135 3.14 -33.65 -8.20
CA ARG A 135 4.49 -33.20 -7.81
C ARG A 135 4.78 -31.80 -8.37
N TYR A 136 5.32 -30.90 -7.54
CA TYR A 136 5.54 -29.49 -7.90
C TYR A 136 7.03 -29.13 -7.93
N GLU A 137 7.50 -28.61 -9.07
CA GLU A 137 8.91 -28.22 -9.28
C GLU A 137 9.11 -26.71 -9.52
N GLY A 138 8.10 -25.90 -9.22
CA GLY A 138 8.24 -24.45 -9.19
C GLY A 138 8.77 -23.93 -7.85
N VAL A 139 9.14 -22.65 -7.82
CA VAL A 139 9.91 -22.07 -6.70
C VAL A 139 9.04 -21.86 -5.45
N LEU A 140 7.87 -21.24 -5.60
CA LEU A 140 6.99 -20.85 -4.49
C LEU A 140 5.66 -21.58 -4.53
N VAL A 141 4.75 -21.16 -5.42
CA VAL A 141 3.39 -21.68 -5.58
C VAL A 141 2.96 -21.59 -7.06
N PRO A 142 2.05 -22.45 -7.56
CA PRO A 142 1.54 -22.36 -8.93
C PRO A 142 0.40 -21.32 -9.05
N GLU A 143 0.73 -20.04 -8.90
CA GLU A 143 -0.17 -18.89 -8.98
C GLU A 143 -1.13 -18.91 -10.19
N ASN A 144 -0.64 -19.37 -11.34
CA ASN A 144 -1.37 -19.43 -12.62
C ASN A 144 -2.00 -20.82 -12.90
N ASP A 145 -2.25 -21.63 -11.87
CA ASP A 145 -3.02 -22.88 -12.01
C ASP A 145 -4.52 -22.60 -11.90
N ASP A 146 -5.12 -22.15 -13.02
CA ASP A 146 -6.55 -21.85 -13.15
C ASP A 146 -7.42 -23.10 -13.41
N ARG A 147 -6.96 -24.31 -13.02
CA ARG A 147 -7.81 -25.51 -13.02
C ARG A 147 -8.92 -25.36 -11.96
N ASP A 148 -10.12 -25.85 -12.24
CA ASP A 148 -11.21 -25.86 -11.24
C ASP A 148 -10.90 -26.87 -10.12
N LEU A 149 -10.43 -26.35 -8.99
CA LEU A 149 -10.11 -27.08 -7.76
C LEU A 149 -11.26 -28.01 -7.32
N LYS A 150 -12.50 -27.55 -7.37
CA LYS A 150 -13.67 -28.31 -6.90
C LYS A 150 -13.96 -29.47 -7.85
N SER A 151 -13.82 -29.27 -9.15
CA SER A 151 -13.98 -30.32 -10.16
C SER A 151 -12.95 -31.45 -10.04
N ILE A 152 -11.74 -31.17 -9.54
CA ILE A 152 -10.66 -32.16 -9.41
C ILE A 152 -10.63 -32.77 -8.01
N LEU A 153 -10.78 -31.97 -6.97
CA LEU A 153 -10.71 -32.41 -5.58
C LEU A 153 -11.92 -33.28 -5.20
N ILE A 154 -13.15 -32.84 -5.50
CA ILE A 154 -14.36 -33.53 -5.05
C ILE A 154 -14.43 -34.99 -5.55
N PRO A 155 -14.16 -35.31 -6.84
CA PRO A 155 -14.14 -36.70 -7.30
C PRO A 155 -13.04 -37.54 -6.63
N LYS A 156 -11.85 -36.98 -6.41
CA LYS A 156 -10.76 -37.69 -5.70
C LYS A 156 -11.15 -37.99 -4.25
N VAL A 157 -11.66 -37.00 -3.51
CA VAL A 157 -12.06 -37.23 -2.10
C VAL A 157 -13.26 -38.18 -2.01
N MET A 158 -14.22 -38.12 -2.93
CA MET A 158 -15.33 -39.09 -2.95
C MET A 158 -14.88 -40.51 -3.28
N ALA A 159 -13.90 -40.68 -4.20
CA ALA A 159 -13.34 -41.99 -4.53
C ALA A 159 -12.51 -42.61 -3.39
N ALA A 160 -11.96 -41.80 -2.49
CA ALA A 160 -11.12 -42.21 -1.38
C ALA A 160 -11.71 -41.89 0.01
N LYS A 161 -13.03 -41.64 0.09
CA LYS A 161 -13.73 -41.24 1.33
C LYS A 161 -13.67 -42.28 2.45
N GLU A 162 -13.53 -43.56 2.09
CA GLU A 162 -13.36 -44.67 3.04
C GLU A 162 -11.88 -44.97 3.35
N GLN A 163 -10.93 -44.22 2.75
CA GLN A 163 -9.48 -44.42 2.87
C GLN A 163 -8.79 -43.28 3.63
N PHE A 164 -9.27 -42.04 3.48
CA PHE A 164 -8.74 -40.86 4.16
C PHE A 164 -9.78 -40.24 5.08
N ASP A 165 -9.32 -39.81 6.25
CA ASP A 165 -10.16 -39.33 7.35
C ASP A 165 -10.68 -37.91 7.09
N VAL A 166 -11.62 -37.71 6.15
CA VAL A 166 -12.16 -36.38 5.78
C VAL A 166 -13.68 -36.41 5.62
N VAL A 167 -14.40 -35.63 6.42
CA VAL A 167 -15.87 -35.56 6.41
C VAL A 167 -16.36 -34.14 6.10
N PHE A 168 -16.67 -33.88 4.83
CA PHE A 168 -17.27 -32.61 4.39
C PHE A 168 -18.63 -32.33 5.04
N GLN A 169 -18.88 -31.06 5.35
CA GLN A 169 -20.11 -30.52 5.95
C GLN A 169 -20.71 -29.41 5.06
N PRO A 170 -21.28 -29.74 3.88
CA PRO A 170 -21.78 -28.76 2.90
C PRO A 170 -23.05 -28.00 3.36
N HIS A 171 -23.58 -28.33 4.55
CA HIS A 171 -24.73 -27.67 5.18
C HIS A 171 -24.38 -27.07 6.54
N TYR A 172 -23.08 -26.94 6.85
CA TYR A 172 -22.63 -26.22 8.03
C TYR A 172 -23.03 -24.74 7.94
N GLN A 173 -23.48 -24.17 9.05
CA GLN A 173 -23.72 -22.74 9.20
C GLN A 173 -22.52 -22.14 9.93
N PRO A 174 -21.58 -21.49 9.23
CA PRO A 174 -20.39 -20.95 9.85
C PRO A 174 -20.70 -19.75 10.74
N PRO A 175 -19.96 -19.56 11.85
CA PRO A 175 -20.00 -18.31 12.61
C PRO A 175 -19.47 -17.14 11.77
N GLU A 176 -19.92 -15.94 12.11
CA GLU A 176 -19.39 -14.68 11.56
C GLU A 176 -17.94 -14.44 12.02
N LEU A 177 -17.24 -13.54 11.31
CA LEU A 177 -15.89 -13.11 11.69
C LEU A 177 -15.94 -12.33 13.00
N GLY A 178 -15.41 -12.91 14.08
CA GLY A 178 -15.33 -12.27 15.39
C GLY A 178 -14.01 -11.57 15.64
N GLU A 179 -14.01 -10.60 16.55
CA GLU A 179 -12.80 -9.95 17.05
C GLU A 179 -11.99 -10.88 17.97
N TRP A 180 -10.69 -10.59 18.09
CA TRP A 180 -9.77 -11.29 19.00
C TRP A 180 -10.06 -10.97 20.47
N THR A 181 -10.11 -12.01 21.32
CA THR A 181 -10.50 -11.88 22.74
C THR A 181 -9.39 -12.32 23.72
N GLN A 182 -9.50 -11.97 25.01
CA GLN A 182 -8.44 -12.24 26.00
C GLN A 182 -8.26 -13.73 26.34
N ASP A 183 -9.29 -14.56 26.13
CA ASP A 183 -9.19 -16.01 26.18
C ASP A 183 -8.31 -16.60 25.05
N GLU A 184 -8.03 -15.82 24.01
CA GLU A 184 -7.15 -16.19 22.87
C GLU A 184 -5.71 -15.68 23.09
N GLU A 185 -5.39 -15.25 24.31
CA GLU A 185 -4.04 -14.87 24.77
C GLU A 185 -3.46 -15.89 25.78
N VAL A 186 -4.16 -17.01 26.01
CA VAL A 186 -3.78 -18.10 26.93
C VAL A 186 -4.01 -19.49 26.30
N LEU A 187 -3.39 -20.54 26.85
CA LEU A 187 -3.71 -21.92 26.47
C LEU A 187 -4.90 -22.43 27.31
N PRO A 188 -5.88 -23.15 26.71
CA PRO A 188 -6.94 -23.83 27.45
C PRO A 188 -6.41 -24.88 28.44
N GLU A 189 -7.19 -25.17 29.49
CA GLU A 189 -6.81 -26.17 30.52
C GLU A 189 -6.85 -27.63 30.04
N GLY A 190 -7.39 -27.90 28.84
CA GLY A 190 -7.55 -29.24 28.29
C GLY A 190 -7.83 -29.25 26.77
N PRO A 191 -8.18 -30.41 26.19
CA PRO A 191 -8.34 -30.57 24.76
C PRO A 191 -9.65 -29.96 24.23
N GLN A 192 -9.50 -28.86 23.49
CA GLN A 192 -10.57 -28.16 22.76
C GLN A 192 -9.98 -27.41 21.56
N GLY A 193 -10.81 -26.94 20.64
CA GLY A 193 -10.40 -25.99 19.60
C GLY A 193 -10.12 -24.61 20.20
N TYR A 194 -9.11 -23.90 19.67
CA TYR A 194 -8.83 -22.51 20.04
C TYR A 194 -7.97 -21.79 18.98
N PHE A 195 -7.97 -20.46 19.10
CA PHE A 195 -6.99 -19.58 18.49
C PHE A 195 -6.05 -19.06 19.58
N LEU A 196 -4.77 -18.83 19.26
CA LEU A 196 -3.79 -18.21 20.13
C LEU A 196 -3.07 -17.10 19.37
N ARG A 197 -3.14 -15.88 19.91
CA ARG A 197 -2.65 -14.67 19.27
C ARG A 197 -1.13 -14.53 19.36
N ALA A 198 -0.50 -14.02 18.30
CA ALA A 198 0.96 -13.93 18.14
C ALA A 198 1.69 -13.38 19.39
N ASN A 199 2.63 -14.18 19.92
CA ASN A 199 3.50 -13.87 21.07
C ASN A 199 2.81 -13.66 22.45
N THR A 200 1.48 -13.65 22.52
CA THR A 200 0.73 -13.39 23.75
C THR A 200 0.82 -14.54 24.76
N GLY A 201 0.68 -15.78 24.26
CA GLY A 201 0.58 -17.03 25.03
C GLY A 201 1.65 -17.26 26.11
N PRO A 202 1.39 -18.17 27.07
CA PRO A 202 2.20 -18.33 28.26
C PRO A 202 3.65 -18.73 27.94
N LYS A 203 4.58 -18.32 28.80
CA LYS A 203 6.03 -18.42 28.60
C LYS A 203 6.69 -19.00 29.84
N TRP A 204 7.67 -19.87 29.65
CA TRP A 204 8.53 -20.40 30.71
C TRP A 204 9.99 -20.15 30.39
N MET A 205 10.77 -19.82 31.42
CA MET A 205 12.18 -19.45 31.30
C MET A 205 13.04 -20.40 32.14
N PHE A 206 14.04 -21.03 31.52
CA PHE A 206 14.96 -21.94 32.19
C PHE A 206 16.36 -21.90 31.57
N GLY A 207 17.41 -21.72 32.37
CA GLY A 207 18.80 -21.90 31.93
C GLY A 207 19.24 -21.07 30.71
N GLY A 208 18.66 -19.89 30.50
CA GLY A 208 18.91 -19.03 29.33
C GLY A 208 18.03 -19.33 28.10
N VAL A 209 17.08 -20.26 28.18
CA VAL A 209 16.12 -20.56 27.11
C VAL A 209 14.70 -20.24 27.56
N MET A 210 13.93 -19.56 26.70
CA MET A 210 12.50 -19.37 26.87
C MET A 210 11.74 -20.34 25.97
N SER A 211 10.66 -20.93 26.49
CA SER A 211 9.68 -21.71 25.74
C SER A 211 8.34 -20.96 25.78
N ARG A 212 7.78 -20.63 24.61
CA ARG A 212 6.42 -20.11 24.44
C ARG A 212 5.60 -21.14 23.66
N PRO A 213 4.98 -22.13 24.33
CA PRO A 213 4.17 -23.14 23.66
C PRO A 213 2.95 -22.52 22.96
N PHE A 214 2.71 -22.99 21.74
CA PHE A 214 1.47 -22.77 21.00
C PHE A 214 0.43 -23.83 21.33
N VAL A 215 0.86 -25.07 21.55
CA VAL A 215 0.07 -26.21 22.02
C VAL A 215 0.98 -27.16 22.80
N THR A 216 0.48 -27.80 23.86
CA THR A 216 1.17 -28.90 24.54
C THR A 216 0.37 -30.19 24.45
N THR A 217 0.99 -31.29 24.89
CA THR A 217 0.35 -32.59 25.14
C THR A 217 -0.93 -32.52 25.99
N THR A 218 -1.15 -31.43 26.74
CA THR A 218 -2.39 -31.21 27.50
C THR A 218 -3.59 -30.84 26.61
N GLN A 219 -3.42 -29.93 25.64
CA GLN A 219 -4.49 -29.58 24.71
C GLN A 219 -4.53 -30.53 23.48
N SER A 220 -3.41 -31.17 23.15
CA SER A 220 -3.33 -32.12 22.04
C SER A 220 -3.85 -33.53 22.36
N SER A 221 -4.36 -33.79 23.57
CA SER A 221 -4.65 -35.15 24.07
C SER A 221 -3.44 -36.11 24.01
N GLY A 222 -2.22 -35.58 24.21
CA GLY A 222 -0.96 -36.32 24.25
C GLY A 222 -0.26 -36.52 22.92
N VAL A 223 -0.88 -36.16 21.79
CA VAL A 223 -0.40 -36.54 20.45
C VAL A 223 0.72 -35.67 19.86
N CYS A 224 0.88 -34.41 20.29
CA CYS A 224 1.94 -33.51 19.83
C CYS A 224 2.19 -32.33 20.79
N ALA A 225 3.33 -31.64 20.64
CA ALA A 225 3.56 -30.34 21.24
C ALA A 225 4.29 -29.41 20.25
N ILE A 226 4.02 -28.10 20.35
CA ILE A 226 4.60 -27.10 19.46
C ILE A 226 4.95 -25.85 20.27
N SER A 227 6.20 -25.37 20.18
CA SER A 227 6.66 -24.21 20.95
C SER A 227 7.67 -23.33 20.21
N SER A 228 7.58 -22.02 20.47
CA SER A 228 8.64 -21.07 20.13
C SER A 228 9.74 -21.11 21.19
N ILE A 229 10.88 -21.69 20.81
CA ILE A 229 12.09 -21.79 21.61
C ILE A 229 13.00 -20.59 21.30
N GLU A 230 13.23 -19.74 22.29
CA GLU A 230 13.87 -18.42 22.13
C GLU A 230 15.04 -18.24 23.08
N SER A 231 16.19 -17.75 22.58
CA SER A 231 17.40 -17.55 23.37
C SER A 231 18.39 -16.57 22.70
N SER A 232 19.56 -16.38 23.32
CA SER A 232 20.61 -15.47 22.87
C SER A 232 22.00 -16.06 23.06
N LYS A 233 22.88 -15.87 22.06
CA LYS A 233 24.33 -16.08 22.19
C LYS A 233 24.95 -15.38 23.41
N VAL A 234 24.36 -14.26 23.85
CA VAL A 234 24.85 -13.45 24.99
C VAL A 234 24.79 -14.23 26.31
N TYR A 235 23.91 -15.21 26.42
CA TYR A 235 23.79 -16.07 27.60
C TYR A 235 24.86 -17.18 27.68
N GLY A 236 25.56 -17.46 26.57
CA GLY A 236 26.57 -18.52 26.50
C GLY A 236 25.98 -19.92 26.39
N ASP A 237 26.56 -20.87 27.13
CA ASP A 237 26.11 -22.27 27.17
C ASP A 237 24.82 -22.39 27.98
N THR A 238 23.77 -22.91 27.36
CA THR A 238 22.47 -23.18 28.02
C THR A 238 22.35 -24.65 28.42
N ILE A 239 21.24 -25.03 29.09
CA ILE A 239 20.91 -26.46 29.30
C ILE A 239 20.75 -27.21 27.97
N LEU A 240 20.21 -26.56 26.93
CA LEU A 240 20.07 -27.18 25.61
C LEU A 240 21.42 -27.37 24.90
N SER A 241 22.47 -26.68 25.36
CA SER A 241 23.86 -26.86 24.91
C SER A 241 24.57 -28.03 25.60
N LYS A 242 23.81 -29.00 26.11
CA LYS A 242 24.28 -30.31 26.59
C LYS A 242 23.58 -31.41 25.80
N TYR A 243 24.27 -32.51 25.55
CA TYR A 243 23.67 -33.64 24.83
C TYR A 243 22.50 -34.22 25.61
N MET A 244 21.35 -34.29 24.95
CA MET A 244 20.12 -34.94 25.41
C MET A 244 19.63 -35.97 24.41
N THR A 245 19.00 -37.03 24.91
CA THR A 245 18.40 -38.10 24.11
C THR A 245 16.97 -38.30 24.58
N PHE A 246 15.98 -37.89 23.79
CA PHE A 246 14.58 -38.23 24.03
C PHE A 246 14.33 -39.63 23.51
N GLN A 247 13.94 -40.56 24.39
CA GLN A 247 13.87 -41.98 24.03
C GLN A 247 12.64 -42.35 23.18
N SER A 248 11.59 -41.50 23.15
CA SER A 248 10.34 -41.78 22.43
C SER A 248 9.67 -40.56 21.78
N VAL A 249 10.40 -39.46 21.55
CA VAL A 249 9.86 -38.22 20.94
C VAL A 249 10.75 -37.78 19.78
N ASP A 250 10.19 -37.80 18.56
CA ASP A 250 10.81 -37.26 17.35
C ASP A 250 10.72 -35.72 17.36
N HIS A 251 11.78 -35.03 16.93
CA HIS A 251 11.86 -33.57 16.96
C HIS A 251 12.04 -32.99 15.54
N CYS A 252 11.19 -32.03 15.17
CA CYS A 252 11.34 -31.20 13.97
C CYS A 252 11.55 -29.74 14.40
N LEU A 253 12.72 -29.18 14.07
CA LEU A 253 13.18 -27.87 14.52
C LEU A 253 13.30 -26.93 13.32
N CYS A 254 12.38 -25.97 13.21
CA CYS A 254 12.30 -25.03 12.09
C CYS A 254 12.78 -23.65 12.53
N VAL A 255 13.93 -23.19 12.04
CA VAL A 255 14.52 -21.91 12.47
C VAL A 255 13.74 -20.73 11.87
N GLN A 256 13.27 -19.80 12.71
CA GLN A 256 12.45 -18.65 12.29
C GLN A 256 13.20 -17.32 12.36
N GLU A 257 14.16 -17.17 13.27
CA GLU A 257 15.02 -15.99 13.34
C GLU A 257 16.44 -16.39 13.77
N GLY A 258 17.44 -15.73 13.20
CA GLY A 258 18.82 -15.83 13.64
C GLY A 258 19.54 -17.09 13.15
N THR A 259 20.24 -17.77 14.06
CA THR A 259 21.16 -18.86 13.71
C THR A 259 21.25 -19.88 14.83
N LEU A 260 20.90 -21.13 14.52
CA LEU A 260 20.98 -22.27 15.42
C LEU A 260 22.16 -23.15 14.99
N ILE A 261 22.90 -23.70 15.95
CA ILE A 261 23.83 -24.80 15.70
C ILE A 261 23.24 -26.05 16.36
N VAL A 262 23.10 -27.12 15.57
CA VAL A 262 22.71 -28.45 16.04
C VAL A 262 23.96 -29.34 16.01
N SER A 263 24.31 -29.88 17.17
CA SER A 263 25.36 -30.88 17.31
C SER A 263 24.69 -32.24 17.52
N LEU A 264 24.96 -33.22 16.64
CA LEU A 264 24.62 -34.61 16.92
C LEU A 264 25.82 -35.30 17.56
N LYS A 265 25.58 -36.23 18.49
CA LYS A 265 26.67 -36.91 19.19
C LYS A 265 27.55 -37.69 18.20
N ASP A 266 28.86 -37.59 18.38
CA ASP A 266 29.89 -38.20 17.54
C ASP A 266 29.86 -37.73 16.06
N GLN A 267 29.21 -36.59 15.81
CA GLN A 267 29.14 -35.88 14.53
C GLN A 267 29.70 -34.46 14.63
N ALA A 268 29.78 -33.76 13.50
CA ALA A 268 30.19 -32.36 13.42
C ALA A 268 28.99 -31.41 13.56
N ASP A 269 29.20 -30.30 14.26
CA ASP A 269 28.27 -29.18 14.37
C ASP A 269 27.72 -28.77 13.00
N THR A 270 26.41 -28.58 12.90
CA THR A 270 25.72 -28.14 11.68
C THR A 270 24.98 -26.84 11.97
N GLU A 271 25.26 -25.80 11.18
CA GLU A 271 24.61 -24.48 11.29
C GLU A 271 23.29 -24.47 10.51
N PHE A 272 22.25 -23.86 11.09
CA PHE A 272 20.93 -23.66 10.51
C PHE A 272 20.51 -22.19 10.64
N ARG A 273 19.84 -21.69 9.60
CA ARG A 273 19.41 -20.30 9.41
C ARG A 273 17.90 -20.23 9.16
N GLU A 274 17.37 -19.01 9.16
CA GLU A 274 15.96 -18.72 8.91
C GLU A 274 15.38 -19.52 7.70
N GLY A 275 14.29 -20.25 7.95
CA GLY A 275 13.62 -21.12 6.98
C GLY A 275 14.20 -22.53 6.84
N GLU A 276 15.38 -22.83 7.37
CA GLU A 276 15.98 -24.16 7.35
C GLU A 276 15.45 -25.04 8.49
N THR A 277 15.34 -26.34 8.24
CA THR A 277 14.69 -27.31 9.16
C THR A 277 15.62 -28.46 9.50
N ALA A 278 15.76 -28.79 10.78
CA ALA A 278 16.43 -30.00 11.26
C ALA A 278 15.40 -31.02 11.76
N VAL A 279 15.52 -32.28 11.35
CA VAL A 279 14.71 -33.38 11.88
C VAL A 279 15.61 -34.37 12.60
N ILE A 280 15.27 -34.69 13.85
CA ILE A 280 16.11 -35.45 14.80
C ILE A 280 15.25 -36.56 15.41
N PRO A 281 15.45 -37.84 15.03
CA PRO A 281 14.60 -38.90 15.52
C PRO A 281 14.82 -39.28 17.00
N ALA A 282 13.79 -39.82 17.66
CA ALA A 282 13.88 -40.35 19.02
C ALA A 282 14.95 -41.44 19.12
N GLY A 283 15.75 -41.37 20.19
CA GLY A 283 16.96 -42.17 20.39
C GLY A 283 18.24 -41.52 19.85
N GLN A 284 18.15 -40.46 19.02
CA GLN A 284 19.32 -39.68 18.60
C GLN A 284 19.72 -38.66 19.68
N ALA A 285 20.97 -38.74 20.14
CA ALA A 285 21.53 -37.74 21.05
C ALA A 285 21.88 -36.45 20.30
N PHE A 286 21.36 -35.30 20.74
CA PHE A 286 21.59 -33.99 20.15
C PHE A 286 21.82 -32.89 21.19
N ALA A 287 22.40 -31.76 20.78
CA ALA A 287 22.55 -30.53 21.56
C ALA A 287 22.32 -29.30 20.66
N LEU A 288 21.84 -28.21 21.25
CA LEU A 288 21.50 -26.95 20.58
C LEU A 288 22.31 -25.77 21.11
N LYS A 289 22.77 -24.91 20.21
CA LYS A 289 23.54 -23.71 20.54
C LYS A 289 23.08 -22.51 19.74
N PHE A 290 22.70 -21.45 20.44
CA PHE A 290 22.15 -20.24 19.87
C PHE A 290 23.29 -19.30 19.43
N ALA A 291 23.53 -19.22 18.12
CA ALA A 291 24.74 -18.62 17.55
C ALA A 291 24.61 -17.13 17.22
N SER A 292 23.39 -16.57 17.25
CA SER A 292 23.08 -15.16 16.98
C SER A 292 22.55 -14.42 18.22
N ARG A 293 22.52 -13.08 18.17
CA ARG A 293 22.15 -12.22 19.33
C ARG A 293 20.71 -12.46 19.80
N PHE A 294 19.82 -12.81 18.88
CA PHE A 294 18.55 -13.47 19.14
C PHE A 294 18.48 -14.69 18.23
N VAL A 295 17.78 -15.72 18.68
CA VAL A 295 17.44 -16.91 17.87
C VAL A 295 16.05 -17.36 18.27
N ARG A 296 15.18 -17.57 17.27
CA ARG A 296 13.86 -18.23 17.43
C ARG A 296 13.84 -19.51 16.61
N VAL A 297 13.41 -20.60 17.24
CA VAL A 297 13.18 -21.90 16.60
C VAL A 297 11.77 -22.35 16.95
N TRP A 298 10.99 -22.78 15.97
CA TRP A 298 9.74 -23.48 16.23
C TRP A 298 10.04 -24.97 16.32
N SER A 299 9.83 -25.54 17.51
CA SER A 299 9.96 -26.96 17.79
C SER A 299 8.59 -27.61 17.64
N PHE A 300 8.52 -28.64 16.81
CA PHE A 300 7.37 -29.52 16.64
C PHE A 300 7.77 -30.94 17.10
N THR A 301 6.99 -31.53 18.00
CA THR A 301 7.24 -32.86 18.57
C THR A 301 5.97 -33.70 18.63
N ASP A 302 6.12 -35.03 18.60
CA ASP A 302 5.05 -36.02 18.73
C ASP A 302 4.81 -36.49 20.18
N GLY A 303 5.11 -35.60 21.13
CA GLY A 303 5.02 -35.85 22.56
C GLY A 303 5.78 -34.79 23.38
N ASP A 304 5.98 -35.06 24.67
CA ASP A 304 6.68 -34.16 25.60
C ASP A 304 8.17 -34.03 25.27
N GLY A 305 8.53 -32.92 24.61
CA GLY A 305 9.86 -32.61 24.11
C GLY A 305 10.63 -31.59 24.95
N ILE A 306 11.50 -30.83 24.28
CA ILE A 306 12.30 -29.76 24.90
C ILE A 306 11.44 -28.65 25.54
N GLU A 307 10.23 -28.41 25.02
CA GLU A 307 9.27 -27.45 25.54
C GLU A 307 8.68 -27.87 26.89
N THR A 308 8.36 -29.16 27.07
CA THR A 308 7.87 -29.72 28.33
C THR A 308 9.00 -29.84 29.35
N LEU A 309 10.24 -30.13 28.93
CA LEU A 309 11.41 -30.04 29.80
C LEU A 309 11.62 -28.61 30.34
N ILE A 310 11.52 -27.59 29.48
CA ILE A 310 11.63 -26.18 29.90
C ILE A 310 10.43 -25.77 30.78
N HIS A 311 9.21 -26.22 30.47
CA HIS A 311 8.02 -25.95 31.28
C HIS A 311 8.16 -26.54 32.69
N ARG A 312 8.55 -27.81 32.82
CA ARG A 312 8.54 -28.55 34.09
C ARG A 312 9.70 -28.22 35.04
N VAL A 313 10.82 -27.67 34.55
CA VAL A 313 11.95 -27.20 35.39
C VAL A 313 12.03 -25.66 35.44
N GLY A 314 11.45 -24.97 34.46
CA GLY A 314 11.49 -23.52 34.36
C GLY A 314 10.45 -22.78 35.20
N GLN A 315 10.62 -21.47 35.27
CA GLN A 315 9.68 -20.57 35.95
C GLN A 315 8.80 -19.85 34.92
N LYS A 316 7.53 -19.60 35.25
CA LYS A 316 6.64 -18.78 34.41
C LYS A 316 7.24 -17.38 34.24
N TYR A 317 7.20 -16.85 33.02
CA TYR A 317 7.84 -15.59 32.66
C TYR A 317 6.82 -14.63 32.03
N GLU A 318 6.64 -13.46 32.65
CA GLU A 318 5.63 -12.47 32.22
C GLU A 318 6.15 -11.50 31.14
N GLY A 319 7.46 -11.50 30.85
CA GLY A 319 8.03 -10.64 29.81
C GLY A 319 7.66 -11.11 28.40
N ALA A 320 7.38 -10.19 27.47
CA ALA A 320 7.06 -10.55 26.09
C ALA A 320 8.26 -11.13 25.32
N VAL A 321 9.46 -10.64 25.63
CA VAL A 321 10.75 -10.98 25.01
C VAL A 321 11.76 -11.45 26.07
N ILE A 322 12.80 -12.16 25.63
CA ILE A 322 13.86 -12.69 26.51
C ILE A 322 14.57 -11.57 27.31
N PRO A 323 14.97 -11.81 28.58
CA PRO A 323 15.49 -10.77 29.48
C PRO A 323 16.96 -10.40 29.22
N ASP A 324 17.37 -9.17 29.57
CA ASP A 324 18.78 -8.74 29.47
C ASP A 324 19.77 -9.57 30.32
N GLN A 325 19.28 -10.29 31.33
CA GLN A 325 20.06 -11.15 32.22
C GLN A 325 19.33 -12.49 32.43
N VAL A 326 20.09 -13.58 32.46
CA VAL A 326 19.55 -14.93 32.69
C VAL A 326 19.08 -15.06 34.13
N PRO A 327 17.84 -15.51 34.41
CA PRO A 327 17.40 -15.83 35.77
C PRO A 327 18.21 -16.98 36.38
N GLU A 328 18.42 -16.94 37.70
CA GLU A 328 19.04 -18.04 38.46
C GLU A 328 18.16 -19.29 38.40
N TRP A 329 18.80 -20.47 38.34
CA TRP A 329 18.14 -21.77 38.18
C TRP A 329 18.90 -22.86 38.96
N ASP A 330 18.19 -23.88 39.43
CA ASP A 330 18.79 -25.05 40.11
C ASP A 330 18.95 -26.21 39.12
N ALA A 331 20.08 -26.92 39.21
CA ALA A 331 20.40 -28.10 38.41
C ALA A 331 19.93 -29.42 39.05
N ALA A 332 19.43 -29.39 40.29
CA ALA A 332 18.91 -30.57 41.00
C ALA A 332 17.63 -31.10 40.34
N ASP A 333 16.65 -30.23 40.10
CA ASP A 333 15.30 -30.59 39.63
C ASP A 333 15.31 -31.20 38.23
N VAL A 334 16.27 -30.82 37.38
CA VAL A 334 16.45 -31.36 36.03
C VAL A 334 16.55 -32.90 36.06
N LYS A 335 17.13 -33.49 37.11
CA LYS A 335 17.28 -34.95 37.21
C LYS A 335 15.96 -35.69 37.41
N SER A 336 15.01 -35.14 38.17
CA SER A 336 13.70 -35.77 38.35
C SER A 336 12.89 -35.68 37.07
N VAL A 337 12.76 -34.46 36.53
CA VAL A 337 11.97 -34.21 35.32
C VAL A 337 12.53 -34.98 34.12
N ALA A 338 13.85 -35.02 33.91
CA ALA A 338 14.45 -35.78 32.83
C ALA A 338 14.22 -37.30 32.99
N ALA A 339 14.27 -37.84 34.21
CA ALA A 339 13.97 -39.26 34.46
C ALA A 339 12.49 -39.59 34.19
N GLU A 340 11.57 -38.71 34.59
CA GLU A 340 10.12 -38.84 34.34
C GLU A 340 9.78 -38.77 32.83
N LEU A 341 10.40 -37.83 32.11
CA LEU A 341 10.25 -37.65 30.66
C LEU A 341 11.08 -38.65 29.83
N LYS A 342 11.86 -39.55 30.46
CA LYS A 342 12.77 -40.51 29.81
C LYS A 342 13.77 -39.84 28.85
N VAL A 343 14.42 -38.79 29.34
CA VAL A 343 15.44 -38.02 28.62
C VAL A 343 16.81 -38.24 29.27
N ASP A 344 17.75 -38.83 28.54
CA ASP A 344 19.13 -38.95 29.01
C ASP A 344 19.87 -37.63 28.75
N ILE A 345 20.16 -36.85 29.80
CA ILE A 345 20.86 -35.54 29.70
C ILE A 345 22.25 -35.59 30.33
N ALA A 346 23.25 -35.10 29.61
CA ALA A 346 24.65 -34.96 30.08
C ALA A 346 24.82 -33.81 31.09
N LEU A 347 24.29 -33.98 32.29
CA LEU A 347 24.32 -33.00 33.38
C LEU A 347 25.69 -32.88 34.05
N TRP A 348 25.97 -31.70 34.63
CA TRP A 348 27.23 -31.43 35.32
C TRP A 348 27.44 -32.34 36.54
N ILE A 349 28.58 -33.03 36.57
CA ILE A 349 29.09 -33.65 37.80
C ILE A 349 29.73 -32.55 38.65
N MET A 350 28.94 -31.97 39.56
CA MET A 350 29.49 -31.11 40.61
C MET A 350 30.27 -31.97 41.61
N GLN A 351 31.57 -32.14 41.38
CA GLN A 351 32.48 -32.41 42.49
C GLN A 351 32.63 -31.12 43.33
N PRO A 352 32.52 -31.18 44.67
CA PRO A 352 32.80 -30.03 45.52
C PRO A 352 34.31 -29.78 45.58
N GLN A 353 34.81 -28.90 44.70
CA GLN A 353 36.13 -28.29 44.82
C GLN A 353 35.91 -26.85 45.30
N ALA A 354 36.14 -26.52 46.58
CA ALA A 354 37.42 -26.51 47.31
C ALA A 354 38.34 -25.37 46.85
N GLU A 355 38.79 -24.55 47.80
CA GLU A 355 39.56 -23.33 47.55
C GLU A 355 40.92 -23.63 46.89
N ALA A 356 41.08 -23.26 45.62
CA ALA A 356 42.33 -23.40 44.88
C ALA A 356 42.88 -22.02 44.45
N ARG A 357 44.15 -21.77 44.80
CA ARG A 357 44.85 -20.47 44.65
C ARG A 357 45.26 -20.17 43.20
N PRO A 358 45.40 -18.89 42.81
CA PRO A 358 45.93 -18.52 41.49
C PRO A 358 47.43 -18.80 41.38
N SER A 359 47.88 -19.23 40.20
CA SER A 359 49.29 -19.28 39.77
C SER A 359 49.40 -19.57 38.27
N PRO A 360 50.47 -19.17 37.57
CA PRO A 360 51.30 -17.97 37.76
C PRO A 360 51.31 -17.06 36.51
N ALA A 361 51.76 -15.82 36.65
CA ALA A 361 51.83 -14.87 35.52
C ALA A 361 53.17 -14.94 34.75
N PRO A 362 53.19 -14.66 33.44
CA PRO A 362 54.42 -14.37 32.72
C PRO A 362 54.94 -12.96 33.07
N GLN A 363 56.21 -12.88 33.45
CA GLN A 363 56.99 -11.64 33.56
C GLN A 363 57.77 -11.40 32.25
N ALA A 364 58.21 -10.19 31.89
CA ALA A 364 57.74 -8.83 32.22
C ALA A 364 58.47 -7.82 31.32
N ALA A 365 57.73 -6.87 30.72
CA ALA A 365 58.18 -5.55 30.23
C ALA A 365 56.98 -4.88 29.53
N GLY A 366 56.62 -3.61 29.75
CA GLY A 366 57.11 -2.66 30.75
C GLY A 366 56.93 -1.23 30.26
N ASP A 367 55.97 -0.49 30.83
CA ASP A 367 55.98 0.98 31.04
C ASP A 367 54.61 1.44 31.60
N ASP A 368 54.63 2.37 32.56
CA ASP A 368 53.45 2.85 33.29
C ASP A 368 52.77 4.06 32.62
N ILE A 369 51.48 3.92 32.26
CA ILE A 369 50.58 5.06 32.04
C ILE A 369 49.22 4.77 32.71
N PRO A 370 48.77 5.61 33.68
CA PRO A 370 47.56 5.32 34.47
C PRO A 370 46.26 5.60 33.69
N LEU A 371 45.49 4.55 33.41
CA LEU A 371 44.16 4.67 32.81
C LEU A 371 43.13 5.28 33.78
N PRO A 372 42.21 6.15 33.30
CA PRO A 372 41.30 6.90 34.16
C PRO A 372 40.15 6.03 34.70
N ARG A 373 39.81 6.22 35.98
CA ARG A 373 38.62 5.60 36.60
C ARG A 373 37.35 5.88 35.79
N ALA A 374 36.63 4.83 35.42
CA ALA A 374 35.36 4.93 34.71
C ALA A 374 34.38 5.87 35.43
N LYS A 375 33.90 6.89 34.72
CA LYS A 375 32.88 7.81 35.22
C LYS A 375 31.55 7.07 35.32
N ARG A 376 31.05 6.84 36.55
CA ARG A 376 29.70 6.32 36.78
C ARG A 376 28.67 7.19 36.03
N PRO A 377 27.62 6.60 35.42
CA PRO A 377 26.59 7.36 34.73
C PRO A 377 25.94 8.40 35.65
N ARG A 378 25.49 9.50 35.07
CA ARG A 378 24.80 10.58 35.78
C ARG A 378 23.30 10.29 35.75
N ALA A 379 22.67 10.27 36.92
CA ALA A 379 21.23 10.13 37.04
C ALA A 379 20.46 11.17 36.22
N ALA A 380 19.38 10.74 35.56
CA ALA A 380 18.49 11.60 34.78
C ALA A 380 17.59 12.46 35.69
N GLN A 381 17.08 11.88 36.77
CA GLN A 381 16.26 12.53 37.79
C GLN A 381 16.71 12.13 39.21
N ALA A 382 17.03 13.13 40.03
CA ALA A 382 17.29 12.90 41.46
C ALA A 382 15.97 12.86 42.25
N CYS A 383 15.85 11.91 43.18
CA CYS A 383 14.75 11.87 44.16
C CYS A 383 14.71 13.16 45.00
N ASP A 384 13.56 13.52 45.55
CA ASP A 384 13.33 14.86 46.12
C ASP A 384 14.27 15.15 47.31
N ARG A 385 14.65 14.12 48.07
CA ARG A 385 15.63 14.23 49.17
C ARG A 385 17.06 14.43 48.66
N CYS A 386 17.49 13.73 47.61
CA CYS A 386 18.79 13.96 46.98
C CYS A 386 18.84 15.31 46.27
N ARG A 387 17.74 15.71 45.62
CA ARG A 387 17.57 17.00 44.91
C ARG A 387 17.65 18.18 45.89
N SER A 388 16.90 18.14 46.99
CA SER A 388 16.90 19.20 48.02
C SER A 388 18.22 19.29 48.80
N LYS A 389 18.88 18.16 49.08
CA LYS A 389 20.22 18.14 49.72
C LYS A 389 21.39 18.27 48.73
N LYS A 390 21.12 18.39 47.43
CA LYS A 390 22.12 18.45 46.33
C LYS A 390 23.10 17.27 46.31
N TYR A 391 22.68 16.10 46.79
CA TYR A 391 23.45 14.86 46.73
C TYR A 391 23.27 14.19 45.36
N LYS A 392 24.31 13.48 44.90
CA LYS A 392 24.22 12.64 43.69
C LYS A 392 23.34 11.43 43.98
N CYS A 393 22.12 11.47 43.45
CA CYS A 393 21.25 10.31 43.34
C CYS A 393 21.85 9.28 42.37
N ASP A 394 21.56 8.01 42.60
CA ASP A 394 21.98 6.85 41.81
C ASP A 394 20.77 6.05 41.26
N GLU A 395 19.57 6.64 41.29
CA GLU A 395 18.30 6.18 40.69
C GLU A 395 17.74 4.81 41.09
N GLN A 396 18.50 4.02 41.84
CA GLN A 396 17.98 2.86 42.57
C GLN A 396 16.78 3.26 43.44
N TYR A 397 15.87 2.33 43.71
CA TYR A 397 14.67 2.57 44.51
C TYR A 397 14.59 1.60 45.70
N PRO A 398 14.76 2.06 46.96
CA PRO A 398 15.21 3.39 47.39
C PRO A 398 16.71 3.62 47.08
N CYS A 399 17.07 4.84 46.68
CA CYS A 399 18.43 5.18 46.23
C CYS A 399 19.46 5.06 47.36
N SER A 400 20.74 4.85 47.07
CA SER A 400 21.77 4.55 48.08
C SER A 400 21.84 5.59 49.20
N HIS A 401 21.61 6.87 48.90
CA HIS A 401 21.60 7.95 49.90
C HIS A 401 20.34 7.95 50.78
N CYS A 402 19.20 7.47 50.29
CA CYS A 402 17.97 7.34 51.07
C CYS A 402 17.98 6.03 51.87
N LYS A 403 18.38 4.92 51.24
CA LYS A 403 18.58 3.61 51.89
C LYS A 403 19.59 3.66 53.04
N LYS A 404 20.74 4.33 52.88
CA LYS A 404 21.71 4.54 53.96
C LYS A 404 21.29 5.57 55.03
N SER A 405 20.19 6.29 54.83
CA SER A 405 19.63 7.21 55.83
C SER A 405 18.35 6.69 56.48
N ASP A 406 17.93 5.47 56.12
CA ASP A 406 16.65 4.86 56.48
C ASP A 406 15.44 5.81 56.32
N LEU A 407 15.34 6.42 55.14
CA LEU A 407 14.29 7.40 54.82
C LEU A 407 13.68 7.16 53.44
N THR A 408 12.37 7.39 53.35
CA THR A 408 11.56 7.16 52.12
C THR A 408 12.12 7.90 50.92
N CYS A 409 12.35 7.18 49.82
CA CYS A 409 12.88 7.73 48.58
C CYS A 409 11.73 8.11 47.65
N VAL A 410 11.36 9.40 47.60
CA VAL A 410 10.19 9.90 46.86
C VAL A 410 10.61 10.70 45.61
N TYR A 411 9.79 10.65 44.56
CA TYR A 411 9.97 11.34 43.28
C TYR A 411 8.64 12.01 42.85
N GLN A 412 8.28 13.16 43.43
CA GLN A 412 7.03 13.87 43.13
C GLN A 412 7.19 14.86 41.95
N GLY A 413 6.51 14.56 40.84
CA GLY A 413 6.52 15.37 39.62
C GLY A 413 5.55 16.56 39.65
N ASN A 414 6.05 17.75 39.96
CA ASN A 414 5.24 18.98 40.00
C ASN A 414 4.96 19.58 38.60
N TYR A 415 3.97 19.05 37.88
CA TYR A 415 3.24 19.80 36.84
C TYR A 415 1.76 19.35 36.66
N ARG A 416 1.00 19.21 37.76
CA ARG A 416 -0.46 18.95 37.73
C ARG A 416 -1.23 19.65 38.85
N GLN A 417 -1.16 20.99 38.95
CA GLN A 417 -1.93 21.71 39.98
C GLN A 417 -2.28 23.18 39.69
N ARG A 418 -2.60 23.56 38.44
CA ARG A 418 -3.03 24.94 38.13
C ARG A 418 -4.19 25.14 37.14
N GLU A 419 -4.87 24.08 36.71
CA GLU A 419 -6.02 24.15 35.78
C GLU A 419 -7.39 23.89 36.44
N SER A 420 -7.42 23.42 37.70
CA SER A 420 -8.62 22.93 38.40
C SER A 420 -9.69 23.98 38.72
N SER A 421 -9.49 25.27 38.42
CA SER A 421 -10.49 26.32 38.61
C SER A 421 -11.26 26.70 37.34
N ARG A 422 -10.91 26.17 36.16
CA ARG A 422 -11.61 26.46 34.90
C ARG A 422 -12.60 25.37 34.46
N SER A 423 -12.32 24.09 34.76
CA SER A 423 -13.16 22.98 34.32
C SER A 423 -14.55 22.95 34.97
N ALA A 424 -14.67 23.29 36.26
CA ALA A 424 -15.93 23.17 37.00
C ALA A 424 -17.11 23.96 36.40
N ARG A 425 -16.85 25.15 35.81
CA ARG A 425 -17.87 25.93 35.11
C ARG A 425 -18.27 25.29 33.76
N TYR A 426 -17.28 24.78 33.03
CA TYR A 426 -17.49 24.13 31.73
C TYR A 426 -18.25 22.80 31.87
N VAL A 427 -17.99 22.04 32.94
CA VAL A 427 -18.75 20.81 33.27
C VAL A 427 -20.20 21.15 33.59
N ALA A 428 -20.48 22.12 34.47
CA ALA A 428 -21.85 22.55 34.76
C ALA A 428 -22.61 23.11 33.55
N ASP A 429 -21.93 23.79 32.62
CA ASP A 429 -22.54 24.24 31.35
C ASP A 429 -22.77 23.09 30.34
N LEU A 430 -22.00 22.00 30.42
CA LEU A 430 -22.24 20.78 29.64
C LEU A 430 -23.38 19.95 30.22
N GLU A 431 -23.40 19.71 31.53
CA GLU A 431 -24.47 19.00 32.26
C GLU A 431 -25.84 19.64 31.95
N ARG A 432 -25.92 20.97 32.09
CA ARG A 432 -27.11 21.77 31.74
C ARG A 432 -27.53 21.64 30.27
N LYS A 433 -26.59 21.48 29.34
CA LYS A 433 -26.88 21.25 27.92
C LYS A 433 -27.33 19.82 27.62
N VAL A 434 -26.80 18.83 28.33
CA VAL A 434 -27.25 17.44 28.22
C VAL A 434 -28.70 17.34 28.68
N ASP A 435 -29.05 17.89 29.84
CA ASP A 435 -30.44 17.93 30.33
C ASP A 435 -31.40 18.61 29.33
N GLU A 436 -31.01 19.77 28.79
CA GLU A 436 -31.82 20.52 27.82
C GLU A 436 -32.01 19.79 26.48
N LEU A 437 -31.04 18.98 26.05
CA LEU A 437 -31.13 18.15 24.84
C LEU A 437 -31.91 16.85 25.08
N THR A 438 -31.71 16.19 26.23
CA THR A 438 -32.48 15.00 26.62
C THR A 438 -33.97 15.32 26.80
N ALA A 439 -34.31 16.51 27.31
CA ALA A 439 -35.70 16.97 27.38
C ALA A 439 -36.33 17.15 25.98
N LYS A 440 -35.57 17.65 25.00
CA LYS A 440 -36.04 17.83 23.61
C LYS A 440 -36.18 16.51 22.86
N LEU A 441 -35.27 15.56 23.07
CA LEU A 441 -35.37 14.20 22.54
C LEU A 441 -36.66 13.50 23.00
N ARG A 442 -36.96 13.51 24.30
CA ARG A 442 -38.18 12.89 24.84
C ARG A 442 -39.48 13.50 24.32
N LEU A 443 -39.47 14.79 23.95
CA LEU A 443 -40.61 15.42 23.28
C LEU A 443 -40.76 14.89 21.85
N ALA A 444 -39.69 14.83 21.06
CA ALA A 444 -39.72 14.30 19.68
C ALA A 444 -40.12 12.80 19.63
N GLU A 445 -39.64 11.99 20.58
CA GLU A 445 -40.03 10.58 20.73
C GLU A 445 -41.53 10.43 21.01
N SER A 446 -42.13 11.37 21.74
CA SER A 446 -43.57 11.34 22.07
C SER A 446 -44.49 11.66 20.89
N GLU A 447 -43.97 12.28 19.82
CA GLU A 447 -44.74 12.65 18.62
C GLU A 447 -44.74 11.57 17.52
N THR A 448 -43.97 10.48 17.66
CA THR A 448 -43.66 9.54 16.56
C THR A 448 -44.18 8.10 16.70
N THR A 449 -45.00 7.78 17.72
CA THR A 449 -45.53 6.41 17.94
C THR A 449 -47.01 6.24 17.51
N PRO A 450 -47.34 5.37 16.52
CA PRO A 450 -48.72 5.05 16.16
C PRO A 450 -49.42 4.10 17.16
N GLN A 451 -50.75 4.23 17.31
CA GLN A 451 -51.54 3.32 18.16
C GLN A 451 -51.89 1.99 17.46
N PRO A 452 -51.79 0.82 18.15
CA PRO A 452 -52.36 -0.45 17.68
C PRO A 452 -53.88 -0.56 17.94
N PRO A 453 -54.62 -1.36 17.15
CA PRO A 453 -56.07 -1.55 17.32
C PRO A 453 -56.43 -2.54 18.45
N PRO A 454 -57.65 -2.45 19.03
CA PRO A 454 -58.08 -3.30 20.14
C PRO A 454 -58.53 -4.70 19.69
N ARG A 455 -58.22 -5.73 20.48
CA ARG A 455 -58.90 -7.04 20.45
C ARG A 455 -59.20 -7.57 21.86
N VAL A 456 -60.27 -8.36 21.94
CA VAL A 456 -60.96 -8.81 23.17
C VAL A 456 -60.39 -10.17 23.63
N PRO A 457 -60.33 -10.47 24.95
CA PRO A 457 -59.44 -11.51 25.48
C PRO A 457 -60.10 -12.88 25.69
N THR A 458 -59.26 -13.93 25.77
CA THR A 458 -59.61 -15.22 26.38
C THR A 458 -58.48 -15.70 27.31
N THR A 459 -58.86 -16.20 28.48
CA THR A 459 -58.02 -16.70 29.59
C THR A 459 -57.37 -18.07 29.26
N LEU A 460 -56.29 -18.53 29.91
CA LEU A 460 -56.28 -19.05 31.29
C LEU A 460 -54.86 -19.40 31.83
N ALA A 461 -54.77 -19.46 33.17
CA ALA A 461 -53.86 -20.28 34.01
C ALA A 461 -52.33 -20.06 34.00
N SER A 462 -51.85 -19.35 35.04
CA SER A 462 -50.52 -19.47 35.69
C SER A 462 -50.44 -20.77 36.55
N PRO A 463 -49.34 -21.18 37.24
CA PRO A 463 -48.33 -20.34 37.95
C PRO A 463 -46.83 -20.73 37.84
N GLY A 464 -45.95 -19.82 38.30
CA GLY A 464 -44.53 -20.03 38.62
C GLY A 464 -44.32 -20.44 40.09
N PRO A 465 -43.41 -19.81 40.91
CA PRO A 465 -42.54 -18.63 40.68
C PRO A 465 -41.19 -19.02 40.00
N ALA A 466 -39.96 -18.48 40.19
CA ALA A 466 -39.28 -17.52 41.10
C ALA A 466 -37.91 -17.10 40.44
N GLN A 467 -37.12 -16.08 40.83
CA GLN A 467 -37.20 -15.00 41.84
C GLN A 467 -36.29 -13.79 41.43
N HIS A 468 -35.99 -12.86 42.36
CA HIS A 468 -35.20 -11.61 42.19
C HIS A 468 -34.26 -11.42 43.42
N PRO A 469 -33.15 -10.61 43.42
CA PRO A 469 -33.08 -9.16 43.09
C PRO A 469 -31.83 -8.66 42.30
N PRO A 470 -31.71 -7.35 41.95
CA PRO A 470 -30.86 -6.89 40.83
C PRO A 470 -29.91 -5.68 41.06
N VAL A 471 -29.10 -5.36 40.01
CA VAL A 471 -28.54 -4.02 39.64
C VAL A 471 -27.39 -3.46 40.52
N PRO A 472 -26.44 -2.62 39.99
CA PRO A 472 -26.37 -1.97 38.67
C PRO A 472 -25.17 -2.37 37.77
N ARG A 473 -25.33 -2.12 36.46
CA ARG A 473 -24.24 -1.90 35.48
C ARG A 473 -23.84 -0.43 35.48
N ALA A 474 -22.58 -0.14 35.13
CA ALA A 474 -22.19 1.11 34.49
C ALA A 474 -21.68 0.78 33.08
N ALA A 475 -22.17 1.49 32.07
CA ALA A 475 -21.66 1.49 30.70
C ALA A 475 -21.20 2.92 30.36
N ILE A 476 -20.29 3.07 29.39
CA ILE A 476 -20.37 4.05 28.30
C ILE A 476 -19.59 3.46 27.10
N ASP A 477 -20.25 3.38 25.95
CA ASP A 477 -19.67 3.02 24.64
C ASP A 477 -19.15 4.26 23.89
N ALA A 478 -18.18 4.12 22.97
CA ALA A 478 -17.84 5.17 22.01
C ALA A 478 -17.01 4.72 20.78
N THR A 479 -17.64 4.05 19.80
CA THR A 479 -17.26 4.21 18.37
C THR A 479 -18.49 4.01 17.47
N PRO A 480 -18.63 4.72 16.32
CA PRO A 480 -19.92 4.78 15.61
C PRO A 480 -20.26 3.54 14.78
N VAL A 481 -21.56 3.23 14.74
CA VAL A 481 -22.16 2.21 13.87
C VAL A 481 -22.21 2.70 12.41
N SER A 482 -21.68 1.90 11.48
CA SER A 482 -22.04 1.99 10.06
C SER A 482 -23.43 1.39 9.84
N LEU A 483 -24.26 2.05 9.03
CA LEU A 483 -25.70 1.77 8.94
C LEU A 483 -26.04 0.31 8.60
N PRO A 484 -26.98 -0.34 9.31
CA PRO A 484 -27.42 -1.69 8.99
C PRO A 484 -28.31 -1.71 7.74
N ARG A 485 -28.20 -2.77 6.93
CA ARG A 485 -29.16 -3.07 5.86
C ARG A 485 -30.05 -4.22 6.32
N ASN A 486 -31.33 -3.92 6.55
CA ASN A 486 -32.30 -4.86 7.13
C ASN A 486 -32.47 -6.16 6.34
N GLU A 487 -32.88 -7.19 7.06
CA GLU A 487 -33.10 -8.54 6.56
C GLU A 487 -34.27 -8.66 5.57
N SER A 488 -34.09 -9.61 4.63
CA SER A 488 -35.05 -10.60 4.08
C SER A 488 -36.52 -10.25 3.80
N THR A 489 -37.08 -10.86 2.75
CA THR A 489 -38.23 -11.81 2.75
C THR A 489 -38.60 -12.12 1.26
N PRO A 490 -39.44 -13.13 0.92
CA PRO A 490 -38.87 -14.31 0.23
C PRO A 490 -39.53 -14.60 -1.13
N ARG A 491 -39.10 -15.68 -1.80
CA ARG A 491 -40.07 -16.61 -2.39
C ARG A 491 -39.52 -18.00 -2.69
N ASP A 492 -40.44 -18.96 -2.65
CA ASP A 492 -40.23 -20.39 -2.78
C ASP A 492 -40.04 -20.85 -4.23
N ARG A 493 -39.67 -22.13 -4.37
CA ARG A 493 -39.76 -22.86 -5.64
C ARG A 493 -41.22 -23.04 -6.07
N GLU A 494 -41.51 -22.71 -7.32
CA GLU A 494 -42.44 -23.49 -8.13
C GLU A 494 -41.70 -23.97 -9.40
N GLU A 495 -42.04 -25.17 -9.88
CA GLU A 495 -41.34 -25.87 -10.97
C GLU A 495 -42.04 -25.66 -12.36
N PRO A 496 -41.48 -26.13 -13.49
CA PRO A 496 -41.39 -25.29 -14.69
C PRO A 496 -42.61 -25.31 -15.63
N ALA A 497 -42.76 -24.19 -16.35
CA ALA A 497 -43.57 -24.06 -17.57
C ALA A 497 -42.75 -23.37 -18.69
N PRO A 498 -43.04 -23.60 -19.98
CA PRO A 498 -42.07 -23.34 -21.05
C PRO A 498 -42.14 -21.93 -21.69
N THR A 499 -40.95 -21.41 -22.03
CA THR A 499 -40.67 -20.41 -23.09
C THR A 499 -41.51 -19.12 -23.12
N THR A 500 -40.90 -18.00 -22.73
CA THR A 500 -40.65 -16.88 -23.68
C THR A 500 -39.58 -15.91 -23.16
N LEU A 501 -39.07 -15.09 -24.07
CA LEU A 501 -38.04 -14.07 -23.87
C LEU A 501 -38.41 -13.06 -22.75
N TYR A 502 -37.48 -12.75 -21.84
CA TYR A 502 -36.60 -11.58 -21.95
C TYR A 502 -35.47 -11.63 -20.91
N ASP A 503 -34.43 -10.81 -21.12
CA ASP A 503 -33.12 -10.90 -20.47
C ASP A 503 -32.82 -9.64 -19.65
N HIS A 504 -32.42 -9.80 -18.39
CA HIS A 504 -32.05 -8.73 -17.46
C HIS A 504 -31.18 -9.26 -16.29
N HIS A 505 -29.86 -9.22 -16.48
CA HIS A 505 -28.84 -9.29 -15.43
C HIS A 505 -27.78 -8.16 -15.65
N ASP A 506 -26.92 -7.95 -14.66
CA ASP A 506 -25.65 -7.16 -14.70
C ASP A 506 -25.71 -5.62 -14.85
N GLU A 507 -25.70 -4.88 -13.73
CA GLU A 507 -25.41 -3.42 -13.69
C GLU A 507 -24.54 -2.95 -12.47
N ALA A 508 -23.81 -3.85 -11.79
CA ALA A 508 -23.13 -3.54 -10.52
C ALA A 508 -21.62 -3.88 -10.43
N GLY A 509 -20.99 -4.35 -11.52
CA GLY A 509 -19.63 -4.92 -11.49
C GLY A 509 -18.51 -4.06 -12.12
N ASP A 510 -18.84 -3.24 -13.12
CA ASP A 510 -17.97 -2.67 -14.17
C ASP A 510 -16.78 -1.76 -13.73
N SER A 511 -16.46 -1.68 -12.44
CA SER A 511 -15.44 -0.77 -11.88
C SER A 511 -14.07 -1.43 -11.62
N VAL A 512 -13.97 -2.76 -11.76
CA VAL A 512 -12.81 -3.57 -11.33
C VAL A 512 -12.10 -4.27 -12.50
N GLU A 513 -12.72 -4.30 -13.69
CA GLU A 513 -12.15 -4.97 -14.88
C GLU A 513 -10.97 -4.21 -15.51
N ASP A 514 -10.84 -2.91 -15.19
CA ASP A 514 -9.84 -1.97 -15.68
C ASP A 514 -8.50 -2.02 -14.90
N GLU A 515 -8.14 -3.13 -14.23
CA GLU A 515 -6.89 -3.25 -13.44
C GLU A 515 -5.78 -4.06 -14.14
N ILE A 516 -4.52 -3.71 -13.86
CA ILE A 516 -3.34 -4.46 -14.34
C ILE A 516 -2.34 -4.72 -13.20
N SER A 517 -1.89 -5.96 -13.14
CA SER A 517 -0.67 -6.37 -12.44
C SER A 517 0.20 -7.11 -13.45
N GLU A 518 1.37 -6.55 -13.78
CA GLU A 518 2.31 -7.12 -14.76
C GLU A 518 3.73 -7.15 -14.20
N LEU A 519 4.52 -8.11 -14.67
CA LEU A 519 5.97 -8.11 -14.48
C LEU A 519 6.59 -7.02 -15.35
N ASN A 520 7.16 -5.98 -14.73
CA ASN A 520 7.95 -5.00 -15.44
C ASN A 520 9.34 -5.60 -15.74
N HIS A 521 9.59 -5.92 -17.01
CA HIS A 521 10.84 -6.55 -17.45
C HIS A 521 12.09 -5.67 -17.29
N HIS A 522 11.93 -4.38 -16.99
CA HIS A 522 13.06 -3.46 -16.71
C HIS A 522 13.45 -3.42 -15.23
N THR A 523 12.55 -3.80 -14.32
CA THR A 523 12.81 -3.86 -12.86
C THR A 523 12.86 -5.29 -12.32
N ASN A 524 12.34 -6.27 -13.08
CA ASN A 524 12.03 -7.64 -12.64
C ASN A 524 11.09 -7.69 -11.42
N GLY A 525 10.31 -6.62 -11.19
CA GLY A 525 9.29 -6.55 -10.16
C GLY A 525 7.88 -6.57 -10.75
N ILE A 526 6.91 -7.07 -9.98
CA ILE A 526 5.49 -6.91 -10.31
C ILE A 526 5.08 -5.48 -9.98
N GLU A 527 4.51 -4.76 -10.96
CA GLU A 527 4.08 -3.38 -10.81
C GLU A 527 2.56 -3.27 -11.04
N PHE A 528 1.82 -3.08 -9.95
CA PHE A 528 0.37 -2.91 -9.96
C PHE A 528 -0.04 -1.49 -10.40
N HIS A 529 -1.04 -1.43 -11.27
CA HIS A 529 -1.65 -0.23 -11.83
C HIS A 529 -3.17 -0.39 -11.78
N GLY A 530 -3.82 0.35 -10.87
CA GLY A 530 -5.27 0.27 -10.67
C GLY A 530 -6.09 1.04 -11.71
N SER A 531 -7.41 0.93 -11.57
CA SER A 531 -8.43 1.32 -12.58
C SER A 531 -8.52 2.81 -12.92
N THR A 532 -7.87 3.69 -12.16
CA THR A 532 -7.72 5.12 -12.50
C THR A 532 -6.57 5.39 -13.49
N SER A 533 -5.56 4.52 -13.54
CA SER A 533 -4.32 4.74 -14.29
C SER A 533 -4.52 4.70 -15.82
N SER A 534 -3.56 5.23 -16.58
CA SER A 534 -3.55 5.16 -18.05
C SER A 534 -3.06 3.81 -18.58
N ALA A 535 -2.10 3.19 -17.89
CA ALA A 535 -1.60 1.85 -18.22
C ALA A 535 -2.71 0.81 -18.19
N ALA A 536 -3.55 0.85 -17.15
CA ALA A 536 -4.57 -0.15 -16.95
C ALA A 536 -5.71 -0.09 -18.00
N LEU A 537 -6.17 1.13 -18.34
CA LEU A 537 -7.09 1.35 -19.46
C LEU A 537 -6.51 0.90 -20.82
N LEU A 538 -5.22 1.11 -21.07
CA LEU A 538 -4.56 0.66 -22.31
C LEU A 538 -4.50 -0.87 -22.42
N GLY A 539 -4.33 -1.58 -21.31
CA GLY A 539 -4.34 -3.05 -21.34
C GLY A 539 -5.73 -3.66 -21.37
N HIS A 540 -6.76 -2.99 -20.84
CA HIS A 540 -8.14 -3.35 -21.18
C HIS A 540 -8.40 -3.14 -22.68
N LEU A 541 -7.99 -2.00 -23.27
CA LEU A 541 -8.09 -1.80 -24.72
C LEU A 541 -7.37 -2.89 -25.53
N GLN A 542 -6.19 -3.35 -25.09
CA GLN A 542 -5.48 -4.46 -25.71
C GLN A 542 -6.21 -5.81 -25.55
N LYS A 543 -6.66 -6.17 -24.34
CA LYS A 543 -7.44 -7.39 -24.06
C LYS A 543 -8.74 -7.44 -24.88
N ALA A 544 -9.48 -6.33 -24.94
CA ALA A 544 -10.74 -6.20 -25.66
C ALA A 544 -10.62 -6.29 -27.21
N ARG A 545 -9.41 -6.52 -27.72
CA ARG A 545 -9.09 -6.71 -29.15
C ARG A 545 -8.59 -8.12 -29.46
N GLU A 546 -8.27 -8.96 -28.47
CA GLU A 546 -7.85 -10.33 -28.74
C GLU A 546 -9.01 -11.14 -29.35
N PRO A 547 -8.85 -11.77 -30.54
CA PRO A 547 -9.98 -12.41 -31.21
C PRO A 547 -10.52 -13.62 -30.44
N LEU A 548 -11.83 -13.61 -30.17
CA LEU A 548 -12.64 -14.74 -29.67
C LEU A 548 -12.66 -15.99 -30.59
N SER A 549 -11.75 -16.07 -31.57
CA SER A 549 -11.65 -17.13 -32.57
C SER A 549 -10.50 -18.11 -32.32
N ARG A 550 -9.63 -17.90 -31.32
CA ARG A 550 -8.64 -18.91 -30.89
C ARG A 550 -9.31 -20.04 -30.10
N ARG A 551 -9.96 -20.96 -30.83
CA ARG A 551 -10.33 -22.28 -30.28
C ARG A 551 -9.06 -23.03 -29.85
N PRO A 552 -9.07 -23.75 -28.70
CA PRO A 552 -7.87 -24.35 -28.13
C PRO A 552 -7.37 -25.64 -28.83
N GLU A 553 -7.81 -25.93 -30.06
CA GLU A 553 -7.59 -27.23 -30.72
C GLU A 553 -6.42 -27.25 -31.72
N GLU A 554 -6.10 -26.12 -32.38
CA GLU A 554 -5.16 -26.12 -33.52
C GLU A 554 -3.70 -25.73 -33.16
N GLN A 555 -3.41 -25.31 -31.93
CA GLN A 555 -2.06 -24.88 -31.53
C GLN A 555 -1.04 -26.02 -31.30
N ARG A 556 -1.39 -27.29 -31.61
CA ARG A 556 -0.54 -28.47 -31.37
C ARG A 556 0.45 -28.82 -32.49
N GLN A 557 0.45 -28.14 -33.64
CA GLN A 557 1.26 -28.58 -34.80
C GLN A 557 1.98 -27.45 -35.58
N HIS A 558 2.88 -26.69 -34.96
CA HIS A 558 4.06 -26.14 -35.67
C HIS A 558 5.22 -25.78 -34.71
N PRO A 559 6.45 -26.30 -34.92
CA PRO A 559 7.62 -25.90 -34.15
C PRO A 559 8.37 -24.71 -34.81
N ARG A 560 8.75 -23.72 -33.98
CA ARG A 560 9.62 -22.56 -34.30
C ARG A 560 9.15 -21.63 -35.42
N GLY A 561 8.37 -20.62 -35.03
CA GLY A 561 8.30 -19.30 -35.66
C GLY A 561 8.59 -18.20 -34.63
N VAL A 562 8.98 -17.02 -35.08
CA VAL A 562 9.10 -15.80 -34.24
C VAL A 562 7.87 -14.91 -34.51
N ASP A 563 7.56 -14.04 -33.54
CA ASP A 563 6.40 -13.13 -33.48
C ASP A 563 5.03 -13.83 -33.29
N THR A 564 4.07 -13.26 -32.55
CA THR A 564 4.06 -11.96 -31.85
C THR A 564 4.14 -12.12 -30.33
N SER A 565 5.04 -11.38 -29.66
CA SER A 565 4.97 -11.22 -28.21
C SER A 565 3.85 -10.24 -27.83
N SER A 566 3.08 -10.55 -26.78
CA SER A 566 2.30 -9.53 -26.10
C SER A 566 3.28 -8.66 -25.31
N TYR A 567 3.40 -7.39 -25.68
CA TYR A 567 4.31 -6.45 -25.01
C TYR A 567 3.63 -5.93 -23.75
N SER A 568 4.25 -6.14 -22.57
CA SER A 568 3.77 -5.61 -21.28
C SER A 568 3.66 -4.08 -21.30
N ILE A 569 2.45 -3.54 -21.15
CA ILE A 569 2.20 -2.08 -21.17
C ILE A 569 2.93 -1.38 -20.02
N VAL A 570 3.03 -2.04 -18.87
CA VAL A 570 3.80 -1.54 -17.73
C VAL A 570 5.28 -1.41 -18.09
N SER A 571 5.84 -2.41 -18.81
CA SER A 571 7.20 -2.34 -19.38
C SER A 571 7.34 -1.30 -20.52
N THR A 572 6.24 -0.94 -21.21
CA THR A 572 6.25 0.09 -22.25
C THR A 572 6.38 1.47 -21.62
N LEU A 573 5.50 1.78 -20.67
CA LEU A 573 5.39 3.11 -20.08
C LEU A 573 6.45 3.40 -19.00
N HIS A 574 7.34 2.44 -18.73
CA HIS A 574 8.51 2.58 -17.86
C HIS A 574 9.77 3.05 -18.62
N ASN A 575 10.48 4.01 -18.02
CA ASN A 575 11.78 4.51 -18.50
C ASN A 575 12.95 3.60 -18.06
N SER A 576 13.28 2.61 -18.89
CA SER A 576 14.36 1.65 -18.64
C SER A 576 15.77 2.26 -18.53
N SER A 577 15.98 3.48 -19.03
CA SER A 577 17.27 4.18 -18.88
C SER A 577 17.41 4.93 -17.55
N PHE A 578 16.38 4.92 -16.71
CA PHE A 578 16.43 5.40 -15.32
C PHE A 578 16.32 4.22 -14.34
N SER A 579 17.40 3.44 -14.24
CA SER A 579 17.56 2.37 -13.27
C SER A 579 18.66 2.72 -12.25
N PRO A 580 18.32 3.08 -11.00
CA PRO A 580 19.29 3.35 -9.94
C PRO A 580 19.98 2.04 -9.52
N SER A 581 21.11 1.76 -10.16
CA SER A 581 21.83 0.49 -10.02
C SER A 581 22.38 0.26 -8.61
N CYS A 582 22.03 -0.90 -8.03
CA CYS A 582 22.69 -1.58 -6.91
C CYS A 582 23.49 -0.73 -5.90
N THR A 583 22.81 -0.15 -4.89
CA THR A 583 23.46 0.41 -3.68
C THR A 583 23.07 -0.33 -2.38
N ALA A 584 22.82 -1.64 -2.47
CA ALA A 584 22.68 -2.54 -1.31
C ALA A 584 24.05 -2.98 -0.72
N GLY A 585 25.12 -2.22 -0.95
CA GLY A 585 26.43 -2.37 -0.32
C GLY A 585 26.60 -1.40 0.86
N PRO A 586 27.59 -1.64 1.75
CA PRO A 586 27.85 -0.73 2.87
C PRO A 586 28.32 0.64 2.36
N ALA A 587 27.43 1.63 2.43
CA ALA A 587 27.67 2.99 1.94
C ALA A 587 28.70 3.73 2.81
N GLN A 588 29.98 3.62 2.46
CA GLN A 588 30.97 4.62 2.86
C GLN A 588 30.63 5.93 2.15
N PRO A 589 30.57 7.08 2.85
CA PRO A 589 30.35 8.36 2.22
C PRO A 589 31.54 8.70 1.32
N VAL A 590 31.28 8.94 0.03
CA VAL A 590 32.30 9.44 -0.90
C VAL A 590 32.73 10.81 -0.41
N VAL A 591 34.03 10.99 -0.19
CA VAL A 591 34.59 12.26 0.29
C VAL A 591 34.64 13.25 -0.87
N MET A 592 33.53 13.97 -1.11
CA MET A 592 33.35 14.93 -2.22
C MET A 592 34.23 16.20 -2.13
N GLN A 593 35.35 16.17 -1.39
CA GLN A 593 36.24 17.32 -1.19
C GLN A 593 36.94 17.80 -2.48
N GLU A 594 37.01 16.96 -3.52
CA GLU A 594 37.78 17.24 -4.74
C GLU A 594 37.01 18.04 -5.82
N GLN A 595 35.67 18.09 -5.80
CA GLN A 595 34.86 18.67 -6.91
C GLN A 595 34.05 19.93 -6.52
N ASN A 596 34.35 20.55 -5.38
CA ASN A 596 33.76 21.83 -4.91
C ASN A 596 32.21 21.92 -5.06
N TYR A 597 31.53 20.81 -4.82
CA TYR A 597 30.07 20.64 -4.93
C TYR A 597 29.45 21.17 -6.24
N TYR A 598 30.13 20.97 -7.37
CA TYR A 598 29.66 21.35 -8.71
C TYR A 598 29.42 22.86 -8.93
N PHE A 599 30.10 23.71 -8.17
CA PHE A 599 29.96 25.19 -8.18
C PHE A 599 29.73 25.82 -9.57
N GLU A 600 30.54 25.45 -10.58
CA GLU A 600 30.48 25.96 -11.96
C GLU A 600 29.11 25.74 -12.63
N HIS A 601 28.47 24.61 -12.34
CA HIS A 601 27.22 24.16 -12.94
C HIS A 601 26.00 24.43 -12.04
N ALA A 602 26.23 24.48 -10.73
CA ALA A 602 25.19 24.52 -9.71
C ALA A 602 24.25 25.72 -9.86
N HIS A 603 24.75 26.91 -10.18
CA HIS A 603 23.91 28.10 -10.37
C HIS A 603 22.86 27.92 -11.49
N ALA A 604 23.24 27.28 -12.60
CA ALA A 604 22.32 27.01 -13.71
C ALA A 604 21.22 26.01 -13.31
N PHE A 605 21.58 24.93 -12.60
CA PHE A 605 20.61 23.93 -12.15
C PHE A 605 19.71 24.45 -11.02
N ILE A 606 20.25 25.16 -10.03
CA ILE A 606 19.47 25.80 -8.94
C ILE A 606 18.41 26.74 -9.52
N ASN A 607 18.78 27.60 -10.47
CA ASN A 607 17.81 28.45 -11.16
C ASN A 607 16.83 27.63 -12.00
N GLY A 608 17.29 26.54 -12.64
CA GLY A 608 16.43 25.56 -13.32
C GLY A 608 15.29 25.03 -12.45
N TYR A 609 15.58 24.62 -11.21
CA TYR A 609 14.57 24.18 -10.24
C TYR A 609 13.68 25.35 -9.76
N PHE A 610 14.29 26.44 -9.29
CA PHE A 610 13.56 27.55 -8.66
C PHE A 610 12.69 28.35 -9.64
N GLU A 611 13.08 28.44 -10.92
CA GLU A 611 12.25 29.08 -11.94
C GLU A 611 11.08 28.19 -12.38
N ASN A 612 11.29 26.88 -12.56
CA ASN A 612 10.34 26.03 -13.28
C ASN A 612 9.40 25.26 -12.36
N ILE A 613 9.94 24.50 -11.41
CA ILE A 613 9.13 23.55 -10.61
C ILE A 613 8.83 24.08 -9.22
N HIS A 614 9.70 24.89 -8.63
CA HIS A 614 9.48 25.41 -7.28
C HIS A 614 8.13 26.14 -7.16
N PHE A 615 7.74 26.97 -8.13
CA PHE A 615 6.43 27.64 -8.11
C PHE A 615 5.22 26.70 -8.13
N ILE A 616 5.39 25.42 -8.48
CA ILE A 616 4.34 24.38 -8.45
C ILE A 616 4.42 23.55 -7.15
N HIS A 617 5.62 23.41 -6.58
CA HIS A 617 5.91 22.68 -5.35
C HIS A 617 6.75 23.55 -4.38
N PRO A 618 6.20 24.65 -3.82
CA PRO A 618 7.00 25.72 -3.21
C PRO A 618 7.26 25.43 -1.71
N LEU A 619 8.08 24.41 -1.47
CA LEU A 619 8.35 23.84 -0.13
C LEU A 619 9.73 24.17 0.46
N ILE A 620 10.66 24.69 -0.37
CA ILE A 620 12.04 25.05 -0.01
C ILE A 620 12.14 26.55 0.31
N ASP A 621 12.81 26.92 1.40
CA ASP A 621 13.22 28.31 1.60
C ASP A 621 14.35 28.66 0.63
N LYS A 622 14.06 29.54 -0.34
CA LYS A 622 15.02 29.92 -1.38
C LYS A 622 16.20 30.73 -0.81
N GLU A 623 15.99 31.54 0.21
CA GLU A 623 17.03 32.42 0.76
C GLU A 623 17.97 31.64 1.68
N ASP A 624 17.42 30.83 2.59
CA ASP A 624 18.20 29.88 3.42
C ASP A 624 18.97 28.89 2.54
N PHE A 625 18.32 28.30 1.53
CA PHE A 625 18.98 27.33 0.65
C PHE A 625 20.15 27.96 -0.10
N LEU A 626 20.00 29.16 -0.67
CA LEU A 626 21.09 29.87 -1.36
C LEU A 626 22.22 30.26 -0.39
N GLN A 627 21.89 30.67 0.84
CA GLN A 627 22.90 30.98 1.86
C GLN A 627 23.69 29.72 2.27
N ARG A 628 23.01 28.59 2.49
CA ARG A 628 23.63 27.31 2.85
C ARG A 628 24.43 26.71 1.69
N ALA A 629 24.00 26.88 0.44
CA ALA A 629 24.77 26.53 -0.75
C ALA A 629 26.03 27.40 -0.89
N HIS A 630 25.94 28.70 -0.64
CA HIS A 630 27.11 29.59 -0.60
C HIS A 630 28.12 29.16 0.48
N HIS A 631 27.65 28.76 1.67
CA HIS A 631 28.53 28.19 2.69
C HIS A 631 29.18 26.87 2.22
N LEU A 632 28.43 25.98 1.56
CA LEU A 632 28.93 24.71 1.02
C LEU A 632 30.07 24.87 0.01
N TRP A 633 30.05 25.91 -0.83
CA TRP A 633 31.10 26.16 -1.82
C TRP A 633 32.37 26.80 -1.25
N PHE A 634 32.25 27.65 -0.23
CA PHE A 634 33.34 28.53 0.21
C PHE A 634 33.87 28.26 1.63
N GLN A 635 33.09 27.68 2.54
CA GLN A 635 33.49 27.46 3.95
C GLN A 635 34.13 26.08 4.18
N ARG A 636 35.22 25.79 3.46
CA ARG A 636 35.95 24.50 3.47
C ARG A 636 36.43 24.01 4.86
N ASN A 637 36.39 24.86 5.89
CA ASN A 637 36.76 24.53 7.27
C ASN A 637 35.59 23.96 8.11
N VAL A 638 34.36 23.94 7.58
CA VAL A 638 33.16 23.43 8.23
C VAL A 638 32.72 22.14 7.53
N GLN A 639 32.43 21.08 8.29
CA GLN A 639 31.84 19.86 7.73
C GLN A 639 30.35 20.11 7.41
N PRO A 640 29.90 19.91 6.15
CA PRO A 640 28.52 20.18 5.78
C PRO A 640 27.56 19.12 6.33
N GLU A 641 26.32 19.52 6.59
CA GLU A 641 25.26 18.63 7.09
C GLU A 641 24.88 17.62 5.98
N PRO A 642 25.00 16.28 6.18
CA PRO A 642 24.79 15.32 5.10
C PRO A 642 23.36 15.32 4.53
N SER A 643 22.37 15.67 5.36
CA SER A 643 20.97 15.93 4.98
C SER A 643 20.83 17.11 4.01
N PHE A 644 21.54 18.21 4.27
CA PHE A 644 21.59 19.35 3.36
C PHE A 644 22.29 19.01 2.05
N VAL A 645 23.37 18.21 2.08
CA VAL A 645 24.07 17.79 0.85
C VAL A 645 23.16 16.91 -0.02
N ALA A 646 22.39 15.99 0.59
CA ALA A 646 21.36 15.22 -0.13
C ALA A 646 20.32 16.16 -0.78
N LEU A 647 19.75 17.09 0.00
CA LEU A 647 18.78 18.07 -0.48
C LEU A 647 19.33 18.90 -1.65
N TYR A 648 20.54 19.45 -1.48
CA TYR A 648 21.26 20.23 -2.49
C TYR A 648 21.45 19.43 -3.78
N LEU A 649 21.94 18.20 -3.71
CA LEU A 649 22.12 17.33 -4.87
C LEU A 649 20.79 16.98 -5.55
N SER A 650 19.70 16.79 -4.80
CA SER A 650 18.36 16.59 -5.38
C SER A 650 17.83 17.84 -6.10
N ILE A 651 18.12 19.04 -5.60
CA ILE A 651 17.78 20.31 -6.28
C ILE A 651 18.62 20.49 -7.55
N LEU A 652 19.92 20.14 -7.53
CA LEU A 652 20.74 20.15 -8.74
C LEU A 652 20.23 19.13 -9.78
N SER A 653 19.93 17.90 -9.34
CA SER A 653 19.42 16.82 -10.18
C SER A 653 18.14 17.23 -10.91
N PHE A 654 17.14 17.69 -10.16
CA PHE A 654 15.86 18.09 -10.74
C PHE A 654 16.01 19.35 -11.60
N GLY A 655 16.85 20.28 -11.16
CA GLY A 655 17.18 21.51 -11.89
C GLY A 655 17.85 21.28 -13.24
N ALA A 656 18.72 20.27 -13.34
CA ALA A 656 19.29 19.83 -14.61
C ALA A 656 18.22 19.22 -15.52
N LEU A 657 17.32 18.39 -14.98
CA LEU A 657 16.26 17.71 -15.75
C LEU A 657 15.22 18.66 -16.37
N VAL A 658 14.87 19.77 -15.68
CA VAL A 658 13.71 20.62 -16.00
C VAL A 658 14.04 22.06 -16.43
N ARG A 659 15.31 22.47 -16.46
CA ARG A 659 15.70 23.74 -17.13
C ARG A 659 15.51 23.63 -18.64
N VAL A 660 15.39 24.77 -19.32
CA VAL A 660 15.65 24.87 -20.77
C VAL A 660 17.15 24.69 -20.99
N TRP A 661 17.53 23.92 -22.01
CA TRP A 661 18.91 23.68 -22.43
C TRP A 661 19.12 24.29 -23.81
N ASP A 662 20.06 25.23 -23.88
CA ASP A 662 20.45 25.96 -25.10
C ASP A 662 21.54 25.21 -25.89
N GLU A 663 22.15 24.20 -25.25
CA GLU A 663 23.21 23.33 -25.75
C GLU A 663 22.84 21.87 -25.41
N GLU A 664 23.22 20.88 -26.24
CA GLU A 664 22.93 19.45 -25.97
C GLU A 664 23.60 18.95 -24.66
N ARG A 665 24.81 19.46 -24.39
CA ARG A 665 25.70 18.98 -23.32
C ARG A 665 26.38 20.14 -22.61
N LEU A 666 26.35 20.10 -21.28
CA LEU A 666 27.00 21.07 -20.40
C LEU A 666 28.05 20.31 -19.59
N GLY A 667 29.32 20.77 -19.59
CA GLY A 667 30.41 20.01 -18.96
C GLY A 667 30.59 18.59 -19.54
N GLY A 668 30.17 18.37 -20.79
CA GLY A 668 30.23 17.07 -21.49
C GLY A 668 29.02 16.14 -21.29
N LEU A 669 28.13 16.43 -20.33
CA LEU A 669 26.97 15.59 -20.00
C LEU A 669 25.64 16.27 -20.42
N THR A 670 24.69 15.46 -20.89
CA THR A 670 23.30 15.86 -21.21
C THR A 670 22.48 16.12 -19.94
N ARG A 671 21.26 16.67 -20.12
CA ARG A 671 20.28 16.89 -19.04
C ARG A 671 20.01 15.63 -18.20
N PHE A 672 19.89 14.48 -18.84
CA PHE A 672 19.59 13.20 -18.17
C PHE A 672 20.83 12.62 -17.50
N GLU A 673 22.01 12.68 -18.13
CA GLU A 673 23.26 12.21 -17.51
C GLU A 673 23.57 13.01 -16.22
N TRP A 674 23.38 14.34 -16.22
CA TRP A 674 23.48 15.16 -15.02
C TRP A 674 22.41 14.82 -13.97
N SER A 675 21.12 14.80 -14.37
CA SER A 675 20.00 14.44 -13.51
C SER A 675 20.28 13.16 -12.72
N ARG A 676 20.65 12.09 -13.44
CA ARG A 676 20.82 10.74 -12.90
C ARG A 676 22.08 10.59 -12.06
N LYS A 677 23.19 11.24 -12.43
CA LYS A 677 24.40 11.31 -11.60
C LYS A 677 24.09 11.95 -10.24
N LEU A 678 23.49 13.13 -10.25
CA LEU A 678 23.19 13.92 -9.05
C LEU A 678 22.14 13.24 -8.17
N PHE A 679 21.16 12.55 -8.78
CA PHE A 679 20.20 11.68 -8.08
C PHE A 679 20.89 10.53 -7.35
N GLY A 680 21.80 9.82 -8.03
CA GLY A 680 22.56 8.72 -7.42
C GLY A 680 23.40 9.17 -6.22
N GLU A 681 24.05 10.33 -6.33
CA GLU A 681 24.82 10.91 -5.22
C GLU A 681 23.91 11.34 -4.05
N ALA A 682 22.74 11.95 -4.32
CA ALA A 682 21.74 12.23 -3.29
C ALA A 682 21.23 10.95 -2.60
N GLN A 683 21.01 9.88 -3.36
CA GLN A 683 20.61 8.56 -2.85
C GLN A 683 21.69 7.95 -1.93
N MET A 684 22.98 8.10 -2.27
CA MET A 684 24.07 7.65 -1.38
C MET A 684 24.08 8.39 -0.04
N TYR A 685 23.83 9.70 -0.03
CA TYR A 685 23.69 10.46 1.22
C TYR A 685 22.45 10.04 2.02
N LEU A 686 21.31 9.79 1.39
CA LEU A 686 20.12 9.24 2.06
C LEU A 686 20.39 7.86 2.67
N ASN A 687 21.06 6.96 1.95
CA ASN A 687 21.42 5.64 2.45
C ASN A 687 22.36 5.72 3.67
N TYR A 688 23.31 6.66 3.68
CA TYR A 688 24.21 6.94 4.81
C TYR A 688 23.47 7.56 6.03
N LEU A 689 22.44 8.38 5.78
CA LEU A 689 21.61 8.99 6.82
C LEU A 689 20.64 8.03 7.52
N HIS A 690 20.41 6.84 6.94
CA HIS A 690 19.45 5.85 7.41
C HIS A 690 18.06 6.50 7.67
N PHE A 691 17.45 6.28 8.84
CA PHE A 691 16.13 6.81 9.20
C PHE A 691 16.16 8.26 9.76
N SER A 692 16.97 9.13 9.15
CA SER A 692 17.04 10.54 9.52
C SER A 692 15.71 11.27 9.26
N ASN A 693 15.17 11.95 10.28
CA ASN A 693 13.87 12.63 10.22
C ASN A 693 13.97 14.17 10.22
N THR A 694 15.05 14.72 9.66
CA THR A 694 15.18 16.18 9.47
C THR A 694 14.24 16.70 8.37
N LEU A 695 13.92 18.00 8.42
CA LEU A 695 13.16 18.68 7.35
C LEU A 695 13.85 18.49 6.00
N ASP A 696 15.16 18.70 5.94
CA ASP A 696 15.99 18.54 4.74
C ASP A 696 15.92 17.12 4.18
N THR A 697 15.86 16.08 5.03
CA THR A 697 15.66 14.69 4.59
C THR A 697 14.28 14.51 3.96
N VAL A 698 13.21 15.03 4.58
CA VAL A 698 11.84 14.97 4.02
C VAL A 698 11.76 15.71 2.68
N GLN A 699 12.34 16.89 2.60
CA GLN A 699 12.38 17.72 1.39
C GLN A 699 13.20 17.05 0.28
N CYS A 700 14.32 16.42 0.62
CA CYS A 700 15.10 15.62 -0.33
C CYS A 700 14.26 14.45 -0.86
N LEU A 701 13.62 13.65 0.01
CA LEU A 701 12.78 12.52 -0.39
C LEU A 701 11.60 12.93 -1.29
N TYR A 702 10.98 14.08 -1.01
CA TYR A 702 9.97 14.70 -1.89
C TYR A 702 10.52 14.97 -3.30
N LEU A 703 11.71 15.58 -3.38
CA LEU A 703 12.35 15.90 -4.64
C LEU A 703 12.80 14.64 -5.39
N MET A 704 13.31 13.61 -4.69
CA MET A 704 13.60 12.30 -5.28
C MET A 704 12.33 11.69 -5.91
N ALA A 705 11.18 11.72 -5.23
CA ALA A 705 9.90 11.28 -5.79
C ALA A 705 9.50 12.09 -7.04
N LYS A 706 9.66 13.42 -7.02
CA LYS A 706 9.38 14.29 -8.17
C LYS A 706 10.34 14.10 -9.35
N ILE A 707 11.60 13.74 -9.10
CA ILE A 707 12.57 13.37 -10.14
C ILE A 707 12.15 12.05 -10.77
N CYS A 708 11.88 11.00 -9.98
CA CYS A 708 11.34 9.72 -10.48
C CYS A 708 10.05 9.90 -11.30
N GLN A 709 9.18 10.83 -10.91
CA GLN A 709 7.94 11.14 -11.63
C GLN A 709 8.22 11.80 -13.01
N ASN A 710 9.25 12.64 -13.14
CA ASN A 710 9.63 13.25 -14.43
C ASN A 710 10.53 12.34 -15.27
N GLU A 711 11.33 11.48 -14.65
CA GLU A 711 11.97 10.33 -15.30
C GLU A 711 10.95 9.23 -15.65
N LEU A 712 9.63 9.44 -15.47
CA LEU A 712 8.55 8.50 -15.85
C LEU A 712 8.79 7.07 -15.30
N ASN A 713 9.18 7.00 -14.04
CA ASN A 713 9.35 5.76 -13.27
C ASN A 713 8.38 5.80 -12.07
N PRO A 714 7.08 5.48 -12.29
CA PRO A 714 6.01 5.76 -11.34
C PRO A 714 6.11 4.95 -10.04
N ASN A 715 6.60 3.72 -10.12
CA ASN A 715 6.77 2.86 -8.94
C ASN A 715 7.86 3.43 -8.00
N MET A 716 9.01 3.85 -8.53
CA MET A 716 10.05 4.51 -7.74
C MET A 716 9.56 5.84 -7.15
N ALA A 717 8.77 6.62 -7.89
CA ALA A 717 8.18 7.86 -7.38
C ALA A 717 7.26 7.61 -6.18
N TYR A 718 6.35 6.64 -6.27
CA TYR A 718 5.46 6.22 -5.18
C TYR A 718 6.24 5.75 -3.94
N MET A 719 7.30 4.95 -4.12
CA MET A 719 8.12 4.45 -3.00
C MET A 719 8.90 5.57 -2.27
N TYR A 720 9.50 6.51 -2.99
CA TYR A 720 10.15 7.67 -2.37
C TYR A 720 9.16 8.59 -1.66
N LEU A 721 7.94 8.74 -2.20
CA LEU A 721 6.90 9.57 -1.63
C LEU A 721 6.35 8.98 -0.32
N GLY A 722 6.07 7.67 -0.30
CA GLY A 722 5.71 6.96 0.93
C GLY A 722 6.81 6.98 2.00
N LEU A 723 8.10 7.01 1.60
CA LEU A 723 9.22 7.22 2.53
C LEU A 723 9.27 8.67 3.04
N ALA A 724 8.99 9.67 2.19
CA ALA A 724 8.84 11.06 2.62
C ALA A 724 7.69 11.21 3.64
N VAL A 725 6.51 10.64 3.37
CA VAL A 725 5.33 10.64 4.26
C VAL A 725 5.69 10.04 5.62
N ARG A 726 6.24 8.82 5.66
CA ARG A 726 6.58 8.14 6.92
C ARG A 726 7.63 8.91 7.72
N THR A 727 8.64 9.49 7.06
CA THR A 727 9.65 10.35 7.70
C THR A 727 9.01 11.63 8.28
N CYS A 728 8.08 12.24 7.56
CA CYS A 728 7.33 13.44 7.99
C CYS A 728 6.43 13.15 9.22
N LEU A 729 5.73 12.01 9.21
CA LEU A 729 4.93 11.52 10.34
C LEU A 729 5.81 11.18 11.56
N ALA A 730 6.95 10.51 11.36
CA ALA A 730 7.91 10.19 12.42
C ALA A 730 8.60 11.44 13.03
N ALA A 731 8.69 12.54 12.28
CA ALA A 731 9.11 13.85 12.78
C ALA A 731 7.97 14.64 13.47
N GLY A 732 6.72 14.16 13.40
CA GLY A 732 5.54 14.87 13.90
C GLY A 732 5.16 16.11 13.08
N PHE A 733 5.68 16.25 11.85
CA PHE A 733 5.47 17.43 11.00
C PHE A 733 4.01 17.57 10.51
N ASN A 734 3.22 16.51 10.55
CA ASN A 734 1.76 16.56 10.36
C ASN A 734 0.98 17.24 11.50
N ARG A 735 1.63 17.53 12.64
CA ARG A 735 0.97 18.01 13.87
C ARG A 735 1.28 19.46 14.19
N GLU A 736 0.33 20.11 14.85
CA GLU A 736 0.50 21.44 15.45
C GLU A 736 1.54 21.42 16.59
N VAL A 737 2.35 22.48 16.68
CA VAL A 737 3.39 22.65 17.69
C VAL A 737 3.11 23.92 18.49
N ARG A 738 3.16 23.83 19.82
CA ARG A 738 2.80 24.92 20.76
C ARG A 738 3.85 26.05 20.89
N SER A 739 4.83 26.11 19.98
CA SER A 739 5.92 27.09 20.00
C SER A 739 5.83 27.97 18.77
N THR A 740 5.57 29.25 18.96
CA THR A 740 5.35 30.25 17.90
C THR A 740 6.63 30.76 17.24
N ASP A 741 7.76 30.64 17.94
CA ASP A 741 8.98 31.42 17.63
C ASP A 741 9.96 30.64 16.72
N ASP A 742 9.54 29.50 16.15
CA ASP A 742 10.34 28.75 15.18
C ASP A 742 10.05 29.21 13.75
N HIS A 743 10.99 29.96 13.16
CA HIS A 743 10.93 30.37 11.75
C HIS A 743 10.76 29.18 10.78
N ARG A 744 11.18 27.96 11.14
CA ARG A 744 10.99 26.76 10.32
C ARG A 744 9.55 26.25 10.32
N ALA A 745 8.71 26.64 11.29
CA ALA A 745 7.34 26.12 11.43
C ALA A 745 6.49 26.34 10.16
N GLY A 746 6.65 27.50 9.50
CA GLY A 746 6.00 27.81 8.23
C GLY A 746 6.48 26.92 7.08
N TRP A 747 7.79 26.62 7.00
CA TRP A 747 8.34 25.73 5.98
C TRP A 747 8.02 24.26 6.22
N ILE A 748 7.93 23.83 7.47
CA ILE A 748 7.40 22.52 7.84
C ILE A 748 5.92 22.40 7.43
N SER A 749 5.11 23.46 7.63
CA SER A 749 3.71 23.47 7.14
C SER A 749 3.62 23.39 5.62
N LYS A 750 4.36 24.21 4.88
CA LYS A 750 4.42 24.14 3.41
C LYS A 750 4.88 22.75 2.91
N THR A 751 5.88 22.16 3.55
CA THR A 751 6.40 20.83 3.21
C THR A 751 5.37 19.73 3.50
N TRP A 752 4.74 19.74 4.68
CA TRP A 752 3.70 18.76 5.03
C TRP A 752 2.50 18.83 4.08
N TRP A 753 1.93 20.01 3.86
CA TRP A 753 0.72 20.14 3.04
C TRP A 753 0.98 19.98 1.54
N GLY A 754 2.17 20.34 1.07
CA GLY A 754 2.64 19.99 -0.27
C GLY A 754 2.86 18.49 -0.46
N LEU A 755 3.18 17.75 0.61
CA LEU A 755 3.39 16.29 0.62
C LEU A 755 2.07 15.53 0.70
N PHE A 756 1.16 15.94 1.59
CA PHE A 756 -0.22 15.46 1.65
C PHE A 756 -0.90 15.53 0.27
N SER A 757 -0.80 16.69 -0.40
CA SER A 757 -1.41 16.89 -1.71
C SER A 757 -0.80 16.01 -2.81
N LEU A 758 0.54 15.85 -2.80
CA LEU A 758 1.26 15.07 -3.82
C LEU A 758 1.08 13.55 -3.63
N GLU A 759 1.02 13.06 -2.39
CA GLU A 759 0.77 11.65 -2.07
C GLU A 759 -0.59 11.18 -2.61
N ILE A 760 -1.64 12.00 -2.43
CA ILE A 760 -2.98 11.69 -2.96
C ILE A 760 -3.00 11.77 -4.50
N GLU A 761 -2.42 12.83 -5.09
CA GLU A 761 -2.36 13.01 -6.54
C GLU A 761 -1.57 11.88 -7.24
N MET A 762 -0.43 11.49 -6.66
CA MET A 762 0.43 10.42 -7.19
C MET A 762 -0.25 9.05 -7.04
N SER A 763 -0.81 8.74 -5.87
CA SER A 763 -1.49 7.46 -5.62
C SER A 763 -2.69 7.29 -6.54
N PHE A 764 -3.50 8.35 -6.72
CA PHE A 764 -4.60 8.37 -7.68
C PHE A 764 -4.13 8.22 -9.14
N SER A 765 -2.98 8.77 -9.55
CA SER A 765 -2.51 8.64 -10.93
C SER A 765 -2.03 7.21 -11.30
N VAL A 766 -1.63 6.41 -10.31
CA VAL A 766 -1.25 4.99 -10.50
C VAL A 766 -2.33 4.00 -10.07
N GLY A 767 -3.46 4.47 -9.51
CA GLY A 767 -4.53 3.61 -9.00
C GLY A 767 -4.14 2.81 -7.77
N ARG A 768 -3.39 3.43 -6.85
CA ARG A 768 -3.01 2.85 -5.56
C ARG A 768 -3.69 3.64 -4.42
N PRO A 769 -3.93 3.03 -3.25
CA PRO A 769 -4.38 3.78 -2.07
C PRO A 769 -3.28 4.70 -1.55
N ASP A 770 -3.65 5.87 -1.03
CA ASP A 770 -2.70 6.77 -0.36
C ASP A 770 -2.39 6.31 1.08
N THR A 771 -1.20 6.65 1.61
CA THR A 771 -0.72 6.11 2.89
C THR A 771 -0.87 7.04 4.09
N LEU A 772 -1.70 8.08 3.99
CA LEU A 772 -1.83 9.14 5.01
C LEU A 772 -2.73 8.77 6.18
N GLY A 773 -3.80 8.00 5.91
CA GLY A 773 -4.83 7.64 6.90
C GLY A 773 -5.99 8.64 6.96
N MET A 774 -6.58 8.81 8.15
CA MET A 774 -7.71 9.72 8.37
C MET A 774 -7.24 11.17 8.53
N ASP A 775 -7.97 12.14 7.95
CA ASP A 775 -7.56 13.54 7.93
C ASP A 775 -7.45 14.16 9.35
N GLU A 776 -8.19 13.63 10.33
CA GLU A 776 -8.09 13.99 11.74
C GLU A 776 -6.70 13.74 12.35
N TYR A 777 -5.85 12.91 11.72
CA TYR A 777 -4.46 12.70 12.11
C TYR A 777 -3.54 13.88 11.72
N HIS A 778 -4.03 14.87 10.96
CA HIS A 778 -3.22 15.90 10.31
C HIS A 778 -3.55 17.31 10.79
N ASN A 779 -3.38 17.57 12.10
CA ASN A 779 -3.80 18.80 12.75
C ASN A 779 -2.80 19.99 12.65
N ARG A 780 -1.86 20.01 11.70
CA ARG A 780 -1.00 21.19 11.47
C ARG A 780 -1.74 22.27 10.70
N ALA A 781 -1.80 23.49 11.24
CA ALA A 781 -2.30 24.67 10.54
C ALA A 781 -1.77 24.80 9.10
N LEU A 782 -2.70 25.01 8.15
CA LEU A 782 -2.42 25.25 6.73
C LEU A 782 -1.64 26.57 6.52
N PRO A 783 -0.86 26.70 5.44
CA PRO A 783 -0.34 27.99 5.01
C PRO A 783 -1.49 28.97 4.69
N GLU A 784 -1.24 30.26 4.90
CA GLU A 784 -2.23 31.31 4.58
C GLU A 784 -2.56 31.34 3.08
N ARG A 785 -3.82 31.66 2.74
CA ARG A 785 -4.27 31.86 1.36
C ARG A 785 -3.91 33.27 0.90
N ASP A 786 -2.61 33.49 0.73
CA ASP A 786 -2.03 34.77 0.32
C ASP A 786 -2.03 34.96 -1.21
N ASN A 787 -1.32 35.99 -1.68
CA ASN A 787 -1.08 36.29 -3.10
C ASN A 787 0.42 36.14 -3.46
N SER A 788 1.11 35.18 -2.87
CA SER A 788 2.53 34.89 -3.10
C SER A 788 2.74 33.67 -4.00
N GLU A 789 4.00 33.38 -4.33
CA GLU A 789 4.41 32.13 -4.99
C GLU A 789 4.10 30.86 -4.18
N TYR A 790 3.74 30.97 -2.89
CA TYR A 790 3.34 29.87 -2.02
C TYR A 790 1.83 29.56 -2.05
N ALA A 791 1.02 30.47 -2.60
CA ALA A 791 -0.45 30.45 -2.52
C ALA A 791 -1.10 29.14 -3.00
N ILE A 792 -0.49 28.43 -3.95
CA ILE A 792 -1.02 27.18 -4.51
C ILE A 792 -1.20 26.05 -3.48
N ILE A 793 -0.42 26.00 -2.40
CA ILE A 793 -0.44 24.87 -1.44
C ILE A 793 -1.84 24.64 -0.82
N PRO A 794 -2.48 25.61 -0.13
CA PRO A 794 -3.81 25.40 0.44
C PRO A 794 -4.90 25.13 -0.60
N TRP A 795 -4.75 25.58 -1.86
CA TRP A 795 -5.69 25.23 -2.94
C TRP A 795 -5.49 23.78 -3.43
N MET A 796 -4.26 23.27 -3.43
CA MET A 796 -3.97 21.88 -3.75
C MET A 796 -4.42 20.91 -2.65
N VAL A 797 -4.50 21.34 -1.38
CA VAL A 797 -5.10 20.53 -0.31
C VAL A 797 -6.61 20.35 -0.52
N ASP A 798 -7.36 21.44 -0.78
CA ASP A 798 -8.78 21.34 -1.17
C ASP A 798 -8.97 20.39 -2.37
N PHE A 799 -8.08 20.51 -3.37
CA PHE A 799 -8.12 19.71 -4.60
C PHE A 799 -7.82 18.22 -4.34
N ALA A 800 -6.85 17.92 -3.48
CA ALA A 800 -6.50 16.56 -3.11
C ALA A 800 -7.63 15.87 -2.32
N GLN A 801 -8.36 16.58 -1.46
CA GLN A 801 -9.56 16.03 -0.82
C GLN A 801 -10.66 15.68 -1.83
N ILE A 802 -10.82 16.49 -2.89
CA ILE A 802 -11.71 16.15 -4.02
C ILE A 802 -11.20 14.90 -4.75
N ILE A 803 -9.90 14.80 -5.08
CA ILE A 803 -9.29 13.61 -5.70
C ILE A 803 -9.54 12.35 -4.87
N ARG A 804 -9.30 12.39 -3.54
CA ARG A 804 -9.53 11.23 -2.67
C ARG A 804 -11.01 10.81 -2.69
N ARG A 805 -11.95 11.75 -2.78
CA ARG A 805 -13.37 11.42 -2.98
C ARG A 805 -13.64 10.78 -4.34
N VAL A 806 -13.04 11.23 -5.45
CA VAL A 806 -13.15 10.52 -6.74
C VAL A 806 -12.64 9.07 -6.60
N SER A 807 -11.47 8.89 -5.99
CA SER A 807 -10.87 7.57 -5.76
C SER A 807 -11.81 6.66 -4.96
N VAL A 808 -12.22 7.07 -3.77
CA VAL A 808 -13.00 6.22 -2.85
C VAL A 808 -14.46 6.06 -3.32
N GLN A 809 -15.10 7.14 -3.77
CA GLN A 809 -16.56 7.21 -3.96
C GLN A 809 -17.03 6.94 -5.40
N ILE A 810 -16.11 6.83 -6.36
CA ILE A 810 -16.44 6.51 -7.77
C ILE A 810 -15.71 5.24 -8.22
N TYR A 811 -14.43 5.05 -7.88
CA TYR A 811 -13.64 3.90 -8.32
C TYR A 811 -13.70 2.69 -7.37
N HIS A 812 -13.63 2.90 -6.04
CA HIS A 812 -13.60 1.79 -5.06
C HIS A 812 -14.98 1.41 -4.47
N SER A 813 -16.00 2.25 -4.64
CA SER A 813 -17.33 2.08 -4.04
C SER A 813 -18.21 1.07 -4.80
N ARG A 814 -18.73 0.07 -4.08
CA ARG A 814 -19.74 -0.90 -4.59
C ARG A 814 -21.16 -0.35 -4.46
N ILE A 815 -21.45 0.69 -5.25
CA ILE A 815 -22.78 1.35 -5.36
C ILE A 815 -23.35 1.16 -6.76
N THR A 816 -24.66 1.36 -6.94
CA THR A 816 -25.33 1.24 -8.24
C THR A 816 -24.86 2.30 -9.23
N LEU A 817 -25.08 2.05 -10.54
CA LEU A 817 -24.79 3.02 -11.60
C LEU A 817 -25.47 4.38 -11.35
N GLN A 818 -26.73 4.39 -10.91
CA GLN A 818 -27.49 5.62 -10.64
C GLN A 818 -26.93 6.40 -9.45
N GLU A 819 -26.55 5.72 -8.36
CA GLU A 819 -25.89 6.35 -7.21
C GLU A 819 -24.52 6.93 -7.60
N LYS A 820 -23.73 6.17 -8.38
CA LYS A 820 -22.42 6.62 -8.90
C LYS A 820 -22.56 7.83 -9.82
N LEU A 821 -23.57 7.85 -10.69
CA LEU A 821 -23.88 8.94 -11.60
C LEU A 821 -24.26 10.23 -10.84
N HIS A 822 -25.15 10.11 -9.85
CA HIS A 822 -25.55 11.23 -8.99
C HIS A 822 -24.34 11.79 -8.21
N LEU A 823 -23.52 10.92 -7.63
CA LEU A 823 -22.34 11.31 -6.86
C LEU A 823 -21.23 11.92 -7.74
N ALA A 824 -21.08 11.47 -8.99
CA ALA A 824 -20.16 12.10 -9.94
C ALA A 824 -20.57 13.56 -10.26
N LEU A 825 -21.86 13.81 -10.47
CA LEU A 825 -22.40 15.16 -10.71
C LEU A 825 -22.29 16.07 -9.46
N GLN A 826 -22.43 15.50 -8.25
CA GLN A 826 -22.15 16.23 -7.02
C GLN A 826 -20.67 16.63 -6.92
N ILE A 827 -19.74 15.69 -7.15
CA ILE A 827 -18.29 15.95 -7.07
C ILE A 827 -17.85 16.93 -8.17
N GLU A 828 -18.43 16.88 -9.37
CA GLU A 828 -18.23 17.89 -10.41
C GLU A 828 -18.63 19.30 -9.92
N THR A 829 -19.80 19.41 -9.28
CA THR A 829 -20.28 20.69 -8.73
C THR A 829 -19.34 21.24 -7.66
N GLU A 830 -18.65 20.38 -6.91
CA GLU A 830 -17.62 20.77 -5.93
C GLU A 830 -16.28 21.14 -6.59
N LEU A 831 -15.87 20.42 -7.64
CA LEU A 831 -14.68 20.68 -8.45
C LEU A 831 -14.77 22.02 -9.19
N ASP A 832 -15.93 22.30 -9.79
CA ASP A 832 -16.22 23.57 -10.47
C ASP A 832 -16.30 24.72 -9.44
N ARG A 833 -16.85 24.48 -8.24
CA ARG A 833 -16.85 25.44 -7.12
C ARG A 833 -15.45 25.68 -6.56
N TRP A 834 -14.57 24.68 -6.54
CA TRP A 834 -13.16 24.85 -6.17
C TRP A 834 -12.47 25.78 -7.19
N MET A 835 -12.62 25.52 -8.49
CA MET A 835 -12.06 26.37 -9.54
C MET A 835 -12.61 27.81 -9.49
N ALA A 836 -13.91 27.96 -9.24
CA ALA A 836 -14.54 29.29 -9.12
C ALA A 836 -13.95 30.13 -7.97
N ARG A 837 -13.54 29.48 -6.86
CA ARG A 837 -12.93 30.11 -5.68
C ARG A 837 -11.43 30.44 -5.81
N LEU A 838 -10.73 29.95 -6.84
CA LEU A 838 -9.31 30.26 -7.03
C LEU A 838 -9.10 31.79 -7.17
N PRO A 839 -8.06 32.37 -6.56
CA PRO A 839 -7.73 33.79 -6.73
C PRO A 839 -7.43 34.10 -8.20
N ASP A 840 -7.95 35.21 -8.72
CA ASP A 840 -7.89 35.56 -10.15
C ASP A 840 -6.47 35.49 -10.74
N ARG A 841 -5.45 35.81 -9.94
CA ARG A 841 -4.04 35.73 -10.34
C ARG A 841 -3.59 34.30 -10.72
N ILE A 842 -4.15 33.24 -10.11
CA ILE A 842 -3.79 31.83 -10.37
C ILE A 842 -4.94 31.02 -10.97
N LYS A 843 -6.13 31.62 -11.11
CA LYS A 843 -7.32 31.01 -11.71
C LYS A 843 -7.13 30.78 -13.22
N PRO A 844 -7.39 29.57 -13.75
CA PRO A 844 -7.29 29.29 -15.17
C PRO A 844 -8.22 30.13 -16.06
N ASP A 845 -7.68 30.60 -17.19
CA ASP A 845 -8.39 31.37 -18.22
C ASP A 845 -9.15 30.40 -19.16
N MET A 846 -10.29 29.85 -18.69
CA MET A 846 -10.91 28.66 -19.29
C MET A 846 -11.65 28.86 -20.62
N LEU A 847 -11.97 30.10 -21.02
CA LEU A 847 -12.83 30.36 -22.19
C LEU A 847 -12.70 31.76 -22.84
N GLU A 848 -11.88 32.66 -22.30
CA GLU A 848 -11.70 34.01 -22.86
C GLU A 848 -10.23 34.27 -23.22
N ARG A 849 -10.01 35.01 -24.31
CA ARG A 849 -8.67 35.53 -24.65
C ARG A 849 -8.17 36.39 -23.50
N ALA A 850 -7.01 36.02 -22.94
CA ALA A 850 -6.38 36.66 -21.79
C ALA A 850 -6.65 38.17 -21.72
N THR A 851 -7.42 38.58 -20.72
CA THR A 851 -7.65 40.00 -20.44
C THR A 851 -6.31 40.70 -20.19
N GLY A 852 -6.22 41.99 -20.49
CA GLY A 852 -4.95 42.72 -20.74
C GLY A 852 -3.92 42.81 -19.60
N GLY A 853 -4.09 42.07 -18.50
CA GLY A 853 -3.13 41.94 -17.40
C GLY A 853 -2.08 40.83 -17.57
N ALA A 854 -2.29 39.80 -18.40
CA ALA A 854 -1.46 38.58 -18.38
C ALA A 854 0.06 38.78 -18.63
N LEU A 855 0.46 39.82 -19.39
CA LEU A 855 1.87 40.20 -19.57
C LEU A 855 2.50 40.75 -18.27
N ARG A 856 1.71 41.37 -17.39
CA ARG A 856 2.12 41.95 -16.10
C ARG A 856 2.10 40.94 -14.94
N ASP A 857 1.56 39.74 -15.13
CA ASP A 857 1.59 38.70 -14.09
C ASP A 857 3.01 38.15 -13.87
N PRO A 858 3.38 37.82 -12.61
CA PRO A 858 4.70 37.27 -12.30
C PRO A 858 4.85 35.84 -12.83
N LYS A 859 6.12 35.40 -13.01
CA LYS A 859 6.47 34.06 -13.52
C LYS A 859 5.77 32.91 -12.77
N TRP A 860 5.63 33.02 -11.44
CA TRP A 860 4.99 32.00 -10.60
C TRP A 860 3.49 31.88 -10.89
N ALA A 861 2.77 33.00 -10.97
CA ALA A 861 1.34 33.05 -11.16
C ALA A 861 0.91 32.38 -12.46
N ARG A 862 1.60 32.72 -13.56
CA ARG A 862 1.36 32.10 -14.87
C ARG A 862 1.59 30.59 -14.82
N ARG A 863 2.69 30.11 -14.24
CA ARG A 863 2.97 28.66 -14.15
C ARG A 863 1.95 27.92 -13.28
N GLN A 864 1.53 28.49 -12.15
CA GLN A 864 0.47 27.93 -11.31
C GLN A 864 -0.86 27.84 -12.06
N ARG A 865 -1.25 28.90 -12.79
CA ARG A 865 -2.46 28.93 -13.62
C ARG A 865 -2.52 27.78 -14.62
N LEU A 866 -1.42 27.54 -15.34
CA LEU A 866 -1.35 26.45 -16.32
C LEU A 866 -1.53 25.07 -15.67
N VAL A 867 -0.82 24.79 -14.57
CA VAL A 867 -0.91 23.50 -13.88
C VAL A 867 -2.28 23.26 -13.26
N LEU A 868 -2.91 24.29 -12.68
CA LEU A 868 -4.25 24.18 -12.10
C LEU A 868 -5.33 23.88 -13.16
N GLY A 869 -5.19 24.44 -14.37
CA GLY A 869 -6.08 24.13 -15.50
C GLY A 869 -5.94 22.68 -15.98
N ILE A 870 -4.70 22.23 -16.22
CA ILE A 870 -4.40 20.85 -16.66
C ILE A 870 -4.90 19.83 -15.62
N ARG A 871 -4.63 20.07 -14.33
CA ARG A 871 -5.09 19.22 -13.23
C ARG A 871 -6.61 19.14 -13.16
N TYR A 872 -7.32 20.27 -13.25
CA TYR A 872 -8.78 20.31 -13.25
C TYR A 872 -9.37 19.44 -14.37
N PHE A 873 -8.91 19.61 -15.62
CA PHE A 873 -9.43 18.83 -16.73
C PHE A 873 -9.09 17.34 -16.60
N ASN A 874 -7.88 17.01 -16.12
CA ASN A 874 -7.49 15.62 -15.87
C ASN A 874 -8.39 14.96 -14.80
N VAL A 875 -8.67 15.62 -13.69
CA VAL A 875 -9.56 15.07 -12.65
C VAL A 875 -11.02 15.03 -13.10
N LYS A 876 -11.50 16.03 -13.87
CA LYS A 876 -12.87 16.05 -14.42
C LYS A 876 -13.09 14.94 -15.46
N MET A 877 -12.09 14.65 -16.28
CA MET A 877 -12.07 13.50 -17.18
C MET A 877 -12.11 12.17 -16.40
N LEU A 878 -11.22 11.99 -15.41
CA LEU A 878 -11.15 10.76 -14.62
C LEU A 878 -12.43 10.52 -13.79
N LEU A 879 -13.03 11.57 -13.23
CA LEU A 879 -14.33 11.52 -12.54
C LEU A 879 -15.44 10.87 -13.39
N PHE A 880 -15.46 11.14 -14.69
CA PHE A 880 -16.47 10.60 -15.61
C PHE A 880 -16.01 9.38 -16.43
N ARG A 881 -14.74 8.97 -16.33
CA ARG A 881 -14.19 7.86 -17.12
C ARG A 881 -14.89 6.51 -16.88
N PRO A 882 -15.31 6.12 -15.66
CA PRO A 882 -16.01 4.86 -15.42
C PRO A 882 -17.36 4.70 -16.13
N PHE A 883 -17.95 5.80 -16.64
CA PHE A 883 -19.18 5.72 -17.45
C PHE A 883 -18.88 5.35 -18.92
N LEU A 884 -17.62 5.40 -19.38
CA LEU A 884 -17.24 5.00 -20.74
C LEU A 884 -17.32 3.49 -20.99
N SER A 885 -17.31 2.63 -19.97
CA SER A 885 -17.59 1.20 -20.15
C SER A 885 -19.02 0.98 -20.66
N HIS A 886 -19.97 1.81 -20.22
CA HIS A 886 -21.38 1.71 -20.57
C HIS A 886 -21.66 2.14 -22.02
N PHE A 887 -20.78 2.96 -22.60
CA PHE A 887 -20.76 3.25 -24.05
C PHE A 887 -20.61 1.98 -24.91
N THR A 888 -20.06 0.90 -24.36
CA THR A 888 -19.89 -0.38 -25.08
C THR A 888 -21.10 -1.32 -24.99
N ARG A 889 -22.03 -1.07 -24.04
CA ARG A 889 -23.22 -1.91 -23.81
C ARG A 889 -24.40 -1.35 -24.61
N LYS A 890 -25.13 -2.21 -25.33
CA LYS A 890 -26.36 -1.83 -26.06
C LYS A 890 -27.55 -1.64 -25.11
N LEU A 891 -27.48 -0.63 -24.25
CA LEU A 891 -28.61 -0.18 -23.44
C LEU A 891 -29.76 0.22 -24.38
N ARG A 892 -30.95 -0.34 -24.17
CA ARG A 892 -32.13 -0.05 -25.04
C ARG A 892 -32.61 1.39 -24.86
N HIS A 893 -32.46 1.93 -23.66
CA HIS A 893 -32.76 3.31 -23.29
C HIS A 893 -31.71 3.78 -22.25
N PRO A 894 -30.56 4.34 -22.67
CA PRO A 894 -29.64 4.97 -21.72
C PRO A 894 -30.31 6.19 -21.05
N PRO A 895 -30.02 6.48 -19.77
CA PRO A 895 -30.43 7.75 -19.15
C PRO A 895 -29.73 8.93 -19.84
N MET A 896 -30.47 10.00 -20.15
CA MET A 896 -29.90 11.24 -20.73
C MET A 896 -28.74 11.80 -19.87
N GLU A 897 -28.80 11.61 -18.55
CA GLU A 897 -27.74 12.01 -17.61
C GLU A 897 -26.43 11.21 -17.82
N LEU A 898 -26.51 9.94 -18.23
CA LEU A 898 -25.35 9.10 -18.54
C LEU A 898 -24.68 9.55 -19.85
N GLU A 899 -25.47 9.88 -20.87
CA GLU A 899 -24.96 10.44 -22.13
C GLU A 899 -24.23 11.77 -21.89
N GLN A 900 -24.76 12.61 -20.99
CA GLN A 900 -24.11 13.86 -20.57
C GLN A 900 -22.79 13.63 -19.82
N THR A 901 -22.66 12.60 -18.96
CA THR A 901 -21.38 12.32 -18.29
C THR A 901 -20.33 11.74 -19.25
N ILE A 902 -20.73 10.91 -20.20
CA ILE A 902 -19.86 10.45 -21.30
C ILE A 902 -19.34 11.66 -22.09
N ALA A 903 -20.22 12.58 -22.50
CA ALA A 903 -19.82 13.80 -23.21
C ALA A 903 -18.85 14.68 -22.39
N LYS A 904 -19.09 14.85 -21.08
CA LYS A 904 -18.19 15.58 -20.16
C LYS A 904 -16.81 14.93 -20.04
N CYS A 905 -16.73 13.60 -20.05
CA CYS A 905 -15.46 12.88 -20.02
C CYS A 905 -14.61 13.19 -21.27
N LEU A 906 -15.23 13.10 -22.45
CA LEU A 906 -14.55 13.35 -23.73
C LEU A 906 -14.20 14.83 -23.93
N ASP A 907 -15.07 15.76 -23.54
CA ASP A 907 -14.79 17.20 -23.52
C ASP A 907 -13.58 17.54 -22.65
N ALA A 908 -13.50 17.00 -21.44
CA ALA A 908 -12.37 17.20 -20.54
C ALA A 908 -11.08 16.54 -21.06
N ALA A 909 -11.17 15.40 -21.77
CA ALA A 909 -10.03 14.77 -22.42
C ALA A 909 -9.50 15.61 -23.60
N MET A 910 -10.38 16.10 -24.48
CA MET A 910 -9.98 16.98 -25.60
C MET A 910 -9.35 18.27 -25.08
N LYS A 911 -9.99 18.97 -24.13
CA LYS A 911 -9.45 20.21 -23.53
C LYS A 911 -8.14 20.00 -22.77
N SER A 912 -7.93 18.82 -22.16
CA SER A 912 -6.62 18.48 -21.58
C SER A 912 -5.52 18.50 -22.63
N ILE A 913 -5.77 17.98 -23.84
CA ILE A 913 -4.79 17.97 -24.94
C ILE A 913 -4.64 19.37 -25.54
N GLU A 914 -5.74 20.07 -25.84
CA GLU A 914 -5.73 21.43 -26.41
C GLU A 914 -4.92 22.41 -25.54
N VAL A 915 -5.17 22.42 -24.22
CA VAL A 915 -4.43 23.27 -23.28
C VAL A 915 -2.95 22.90 -23.26
N ILE A 916 -2.59 21.62 -23.19
CA ILE A 916 -1.18 21.20 -23.21
C ILE A 916 -0.52 21.61 -24.54
N TYR A 917 -1.20 21.40 -25.68
CA TYR A 917 -0.72 21.70 -27.04
C TYR A 917 -0.36 23.18 -27.23
N ASP A 918 -1.27 24.08 -26.89
CA ASP A 918 -1.03 25.52 -27.06
C ASP A 918 0.05 26.03 -26.10
N ILE A 919 0.13 25.52 -24.87
CA ILE A 919 1.27 25.82 -23.98
C ILE A 919 2.58 25.30 -24.60
N TYR A 920 2.60 24.08 -25.14
CA TYR A 920 3.80 23.46 -25.73
C TYR A 920 4.34 24.27 -26.92
N ARG A 921 3.45 24.88 -27.70
CA ARG A 921 3.78 25.77 -28.83
C ARG A 921 4.36 27.10 -28.35
N ILE A 922 3.78 27.71 -27.32
CA ILE A 922 4.10 29.09 -26.88
C ILE A 922 5.24 29.13 -25.83
N HIS A 923 5.49 28.05 -25.08
CA HIS A 923 6.34 28.08 -23.88
C HIS A 923 7.37 26.94 -23.83
N GLU A 924 8.61 27.26 -24.20
CA GLU A 924 9.74 26.31 -24.26
C GLU A 924 10.07 25.66 -22.90
N PHE A 925 9.91 26.39 -21.79
CA PHE A 925 10.14 25.86 -20.45
C PHE A 925 9.21 24.69 -20.09
N PHE A 926 8.01 24.65 -20.69
CA PHE A 926 6.99 23.63 -20.45
C PHE A 926 7.30 22.33 -21.21
N ARG A 927 8.17 22.39 -22.23
CA ARG A 927 8.67 21.20 -22.95
C ARG A 927 9.55 20.33 -22.06
N CYS A 928 10.22 20.93 -21.08
CA CYS A 928 11.07 20.24 -20.10
C CYS A 928 10.27 19.67 -18.90
N TRP A 929 8.93 19.65 -18.96
CA TRP A 929 8.05 19.09 -17.91
C TRP A 929 7.59 17.68 -18.30
N TRP A 930 8.52 16.73 -18.21
CA TRP A 930 8.40 15.37 -18.75
C TRP A 930 7.17 14.57 -18.29
N TYR A 931 6.64 14.85 -17.09
CA TYR A 931 5.40 14.26 -16.59
C TYR A 931 4.14 14.64 -17.40
N ASN A 932 4.19 15.67 -18.26
CA ASN A 932 3.11 15.98 -19.21
C ASN A 932 2.78 14.79 -20.13
N THR A 933 3.75 13.90 -20.39
CA THR A 933 3.55 12.61 -21.07
C THR A 933 2.38 11.83 -20.45
N THR A 934 2.30 11.78 -19.11
CA THR A 934 1.26 11.06 -18.38
C THR A 934 -0.12 11.70 -18.55
N TYR A 935 -0.23 13.03 -18.54
CA TYR A 935 -1.49 13.74 -18.81
C TYR A 935 -1.99 13.53 -20.24
N VAL A 936 -1.11 13.65 -21.24
CA VAL A 936 -1.46 13.38 -22.65
C VAL A 936 -1.85 11.92 -22.85
N MET A 937 -1.18 10.97 -22.19
CA MET A 937 -1.53 9.55 -22.25
C MET A 937 -2.86 9.22 -21.56
N PHE A 938 -3.21 9.87 -20.45
CA PHE A 938 -4.56 9.72 -19.86
C PHE A 938 -5.66 10.19 -20.83
N ALA A 939 -5.51 11.38 -21.40
CA ALA A 939 -6.49 11.93 -22.33
C ALA A 939 -6.59 11.08 -23.61
N THR A 940 -5.45 10.70 -24.17
CA THR A 940 -5.40 9.93 -25.42
C THR A 940 -6.02 8.53 -25.27
N SER A 941 -5.68 7.78 -24.22
CA SER A 941 -6.29 6.45 -23.99
C SER A 941 -7.79 6.52 -23.72
N THR A 942 -8.25 7.60 -23.07
CA THR A 942 -9.68 7.90 -22.87
C THR A 942 -10.41 8.13 -24.20
N LEU A 943 -9.79 8.86 -25.16
CA LEU A 943 -10.38 9.12 -26.48
C LEU A 943 -10.32 7.90 -27.43
N LEU A 944 -9.29 7.05 -27.31
CA LEU A 944 -9.14 5.86 -28.17
C LEU A 944 -10.25 4.81 -27.95
N LEU A 945 -10.86 4.74 -26.76
CA LEU A 945 -11.94 3.80 -26.45
C LEU A 945 -13.17 3.99 -27.37
N PRO A 946 -13.88 5.14 -27.39
CA PRO A 946 -15.04 5.33 -28.28
C PRO A 946 -14.65 5.27 -29.76
N MET A 947 -13.48 5.79 -30.15
CA MET A 947 -12.96 5.68 -31.52
C MET A 947 -12.88 4.21 -31.97
N SER A 948 -12.36 3.31 -31.13
CA SER A 948 -12.23 1.89 -31.43
C SER A 948 -13.56 1.14 -31.61
N LYS A 949 -14.67 1.68 -31.08
CA LYS A 949 -16.00 1.06 -31.12
C LYS A 949 -16.90 1.61 -32.22
N LEU A 950 -16.84 2.92 -32.51
CA LEU A 950 -17.62 3.55 -33.60
C LEU A 950 -16.98 3.33 -34.98
N GLY A 951 -15.64 3.31 -35.05
CA GLY A 951 -14.90 3.41 -36.31
C GLY A 951 -15.05 4.81 -36.96
N PRO A 952 -14.63 4.98 -38.22
CA PRO A 952 -14.65 6.28 -38.89
C PRO A 952 -16.07 6.83 -39.11
N CYS A 953 -16.50 7.75 -38.24
CA CYS A 953 -17.77 8.49 -38.34
C CYS A 953 -17.61 9.97 -37.93
N THR A 954 -18.62 10.81 -38.20
CA THR A 954 -18.61 12.26 -37.89
C THR A 954 -18.33 12.59 -36.41
N GLU A 955 -18.78 11.74 -35.49
CA GLU A 955 -18.62 11.92 -34.04
C GLU A 955 -17.17 11.64 -33.59
N THR A 956 -16.44 10.79 -34.32
CA THR A 956 -15.04 10.46 -34.01
C THR A 956 -14.01 11.43 -34.60
N VAL A 957 -14.39 12.29 -35.55
CA VAL A 957 -13.46 13.24 -36.21
C VAL A 957 -12.83 14.24 -35.22
N PRO A 958 -13.56 14.87 -34.28
CA PRO A 958 -12.95 15.72 -33.26
C PRO A 958 -11.99 14.95 -32.35
N LEU A 959 -12.37 13.73 -31.97
CA LEU A 959 -11.55 12.87 -31.11
C LEU A 959 -10.24 12.49 -31.81
N GLN A 960 -10.29 12.12 -33.09
CA GLN A 960 -9.12 11.82 -33.91
C GLN A 960 -8.17 13.02 -33.99
N ARG A 961 -8.69 14.23 -34.25
CA ARG A 961 -7.87 15.45 -34.27
C ARG A 961 -7.18 15.70 -32.94
N SER A 962 -7.89 15.56 -31.82
CA SER A 962 -7.30 15.72 -30.49
C SER A 962 -6.24 14.65 -30.20
N VAL A 963 -6.45 13.39 -30.61
CA VAL A 963 -5.43 12.34 -30.50
C VAL A 963 -4.20 12.62 -31.39
N GLU A 964 -4.39 13.21 -32.57
CA GLU A 964 -3.29 13.63 -33.46
C GLU A 964 -2.49 14.81 -32.87
N MET A 965 -3.14 15.79 -32.23
CA MET A 965 -2.46 16.82 -31.43
C MET A 965 -1.71 16.22 -30.22
N GLY A 966 -2.27 15.18 -29.59
CA GLY A 966 -1.61 14.40 -28.53
C GLY A 966 -0.32 13.73 -29.01
N VAL A 967 -0.34 13.19 -30.24
CA VAL A 967 0.86 12.64 -30.90
C VAL A 967 1.89 13.73 -31.18
N GLU A 968 1.50 14.90 -31.69
CA GLU A 968 2.43 16.01 -31.96
C GLU A 968 3.18 16.46 -30.68
N ILE A 969 2.50 16.54 -29.53
CA ILE A 969 3.15 16.85 -28.24
C ILE A 969 4.21 15.80 -27.88
N LEU A 970 3.87 14.51 -28.01
CA LEU A 970 4.75 13.40 -27.63
C LEU A 970 5.91 13.20 -28.62
N GLU A 971 5.73 13.56 -29.89
CA GLU A 971 6.84 13.62 -30.86
C GLU A 971 7.78 14.80 -30.60
N ALA A 972 7.27 15.92 -30.07
CA ALA A 972 8.07 17.02 -29.55
C ALA A 972 8.63 16.76 -28.12
N MET A 973 8.63 15.50 -27.68
CA MET A 973 9.28 14.98 -26.46
C MET A 973 10.27 13.85 -26.83
N ASP A 974 10.93 13.95 -27.98
CA ASP A 974 11.78 12.91 -28.58
C ASP A 974 12.93 12.42 -27.68
N GLU A 975 13.52 13.27 -26.84
CA GLU A 975 14.49 12.85 -25.81
C GLU A 975 13.90 11.80 -24.84
N SER A 976 12.59 11.84 -24.59
CA SER A 976 11.89 10.90 -23.71
C SER A 976 11.57 9.57 -24.42
N ILE A 977 12.23 8.51 -23.95
CA ILE A 977 12.00 7.12 -24.40
C ILE A 977 10.53 6.73 -24.22
N VAL A 978 9.89 7.12 -23.13
CA VAL A 978 8.48 6.79 -22.84
C VAL A 978 7.54 7.56 -23.75
N ALA A 979 7.85 8.80 -24.11
CA ALA A 979 7.04 9.56 -25.09
C ALA A 979 7.13 8.93 -26.49
N ARG A 980 8.32 8.54 -26.95
CA ARG A 980 8.49 7.82 -28.23
C ARG A 980 7.74 6.48 -28.27
N LYS A 981 7.89 5.63 -27.25
CA LYS A 981 7.10 4.39 -27.12
C LYS A 981 5.59 4.66 -27.08
N SER A 982 5.16 5.78 -26.47
CA SER A 982 3.75 6.19 -26.43
C SER A 982 3.22 6.58 -27.80
N VAL A 983 4.00 7.32 -28.60
CA VAL A 983 3.68 7.63 -30.01
C VAL A 983 3.52 6.36 -30.83
N GLU A 984 4.38 5.36 -30.65
CA GLU A 984 4.29 4.07 -31.34
C GLU A 984 2.96 3.35 -31.05
N ILE A 985 2.53 3.30 -29.78
CA ILE A 985 1.22 2.78 -29.38
C ILE A 985 0.09 3.58 -30.07
N ILE A 986 0.06 4.91 -29.91
CA ILE A 986 -1.05 5.73 -30.41
C ILE A 986 -1.14 5.66 -31.94
N LYS A 987 -0.01 5.72 -32.65
CA LYS A 987 0.02 5.58 -34.12
C LYS A 987 -0.40 4.19 -34.59
N HIS A 988 -0.18 3.13 -33.82
CA HIS A 988 -0.74 1.80 -34.12
C HIS A 988 -2.28 1.81 -34.02
N TYR A 989 -2.84 2.30 -32.91
CA TYR A 989 -4.30 2.43 -32.74
C TYR A 989 -4.95 3.32 -33.83
N LEU A 990 -4.32 4.44 -34.20
CA LEU A 990 -4.80 5.33 -35.28
C LEU A 990 -4.80 4.65 -36.67
N ARG A 991 -3.79 3.83 -36.99
CA ARG A 991 -3.73 3.09 -38.26
C ARG A 991 -4.89 2.10 -38.38
N GLU A 992 -5.16 1.37 -37.31
CA GLU A 992 -6.25 0.39 -37.28
C GLU A 992 -7.63 1.06 -37.31
N PHE A 993 -7.81 2.16 -36.57
CA PHE A 993 -9.02 2.97 -36.63
C PHE A 993 -9.35 3.39 -38.07
N ARG A 994 -8.35 3.85 -38.83
CA ARG A 994 -8.47 4.20 -40.25
C ARG A 994 -8.70 2.99 -41.19
N SER A 995 -8.59 1.76 -40.70
CA SER A 995 -8.82 0.52 -41.46
C SER A 995 -10.20 -0.13 -41.22
N LEU A 996 -10.92 0.32 -40.18
CA LEU A 996 -12.27 -0.17 -39.90
C LEU A 996 -13.27 0.32 -40.97
N PRO A 997 -14.22 -0.52 -41.43
CA PRO A 997 -15.24 -0.11 -42.39
C PRO A 997 -16.19 0.93 -41.78
N SER A 998 -16.51 1.97 -42.54
CA SER A 998 -17.38 3.08 -42.11
C SER A 998 -18.76 2.57 -41.64
N SER A 999 -19.07 2.72 -40.36
CA SER A 999 -20.36 2.30 -39.81
C SER A 999 -21.43 3.39 -40.03
N THR A 1000 -22.59 3.00 -40.55
CA THR A 1000 -23.74 3.91 -40.65
C THR A 1000 -24.41 4.03 -39.29
N SER A 1001 -24.20 5.17 -38.62
CA SER A 1001 -24.55 5.39 -37.22
C SER A 1001 -26.06 5.30 -36.92
N SER A 1002 -26.42 4.71 -35.77
CA SER A 1002 -27.77 4.75 -35.19
C SER A 1002 -28.00 5.94 -34.24
N LEU A 1003 -27.14 6.96 -34.27
CA LEU A 1003 -27.06 8.05 -33.28
C LEU A 1003 -27.62 9.40 -33.78
N SER A 1004 -28.29 9.42 -34.93
CA SER A 1004 -28.86 10.63 -35.55
C SER A 1004 -29.84 11.43 -34.67
N HIS A 1005 -30.39 10.83 -33.61
CA HIS A 1005 -31.22 11.50 -32.62
C HIS A 1005 -30.45 12.39 -31.62
N LEU A 1006 -29.19 12.03 -31.31
CA LEU A 1006 -28.50 12.51 -30.10
C LEU A 1006 -27.95 13.94 -30.28
N HIS A 1007 -27.33 14.23 -31.42
CA HIS A 1007 -26.82 15.57 -31.73
C HIS A 1007 -27.96 16.61 -31.89
N GLN A 1008 -29.14 16.18 -32.34
CA GLN A 1008 -30.23 17.09 -32.71
C GLN A 1008 -30.98 17.67 -31.51
N GLN A 1009 -31.03 16.96 -30.37
CA GLN A 1009 -31.63 17.50 -29.13
C GLN A 1009 -30.73 18.51 -28.40
N HIS A 1010 -29.41 18.33 -28.44
CA HIS A 1010 -28.49 19.21 -27.71
C HIS A 1010 -28.50 20.65 -28.27
N LEU A 1011 -28.58 20.79 -29.60
CA LEU A 1011 -28.78 22.09 -30.27
C LEU A 1011 -30.08 22.80 -29.85
N GLN A 1012 -31.14 22.04 -29.53
CA GLN A 1012 -32.42 22.59 -29.07
C GLN A 1012 -32.36 23.08 -27.61
N GLN A 1013 -31.69 22.34 -26.72
CA GLN A 1013 -31.53 22.76 -25.32
C GLN A 1013 -30.66 24.01 -25.17
N HIS A 1014 -29.59 24.13 -25.97
CA HIS A 1014 -28.67 25.26 -25.85
C HIS A 1014 -29.30 26.60 -26.29
N GLN A 1015 -30.23 26.58 -27.26
CA GLN A 1015 -31.00 27.76 -27.66
C GLN A 1015 -32.02 28.19 -26.59
N LEU A 1016 -32.69 27.24 -25.93
CA LEU A 1016 -33.64 27.53 -24.85
C LEU A 1016 -32.96 28.16 -23.62
N HIS A 1017 -31.73 27.77 -23.30
CA HIS A 1017 -31.02 28.33 -22.14
C HIS A 1017 -30.57 29.79 -22.36
N GLN A 1018 -30.16 30.16 -23.59
CA GLN A 1018 -29.79 31.55 -23.90
C GLN A 1018 -30.97 32.53 -23.92
N GLN A 1019 -32.20 32.07 -24.24
CA GLN A 1019 -33.40 32.92 -24.19
C GLN A 1019 -33.89 33.16 -22.75
N SER A 1020 -33.58 32.27 -21.80
CA SER A 1020 -33.95 32.42 -20.38
C SER A 1020 -33.18 33.56 -19.68
N LEU A 1021 -31.90 33.75 -20.03
CA LEU A 1021 -31.00 34.71 -19.37
C LEU A 1021 -31.18 36.18 -19.80
N ALA A 1022 -32.03 36.45 -20.79
CA ALA A 1022 -32.30 37.81 -21.29
C ALA A 1022 -33.54 38.48 -20.66
N SER A 1023 -34.30 37.78 -19.80
CA SER A 1023 -35.65 38.20 -19.37
C SER A 1023 -35.78 38.59 -17.89
N SER A 1024 -34.68 38.95 -17.22
CA SER A 1024 -34.66 39.18 -15.75
C SER A 1024 -33.97 40.48 -15.28
N THR A 1025 -33.72 41.46 -16.15
CA THR A 1025 -33.16 42.77 -15.77
C THR A 1025 -33.85 43.98 -16.43
N SER A 1026 -35.01 44.39 -15.93
CA SER A 1026 -35.37 45.82 -15.70
C SER A 1026 -36.84 46.00 -15.30
N SER A 1027 -37.08 46.59 -14.13
CA SER A 1027 -38.39 47.12 -13.75
C SER A 1027 -38.26 48.24 -12.70
N HIS A 1028 -37.88 49.44 -13.13
CA HIS A 1028 -38.53 50.68 -12.67
C HIS A 1028 -38.18 51.90 -13.54
N ASP A 1029 -39.18 52.76 -13.70
CA ASP A 1029 -39.17 54.19 -14.02
C ASP A 1029 -38.44 54.74 -15.28
N GLY A 1030 -39.22 54.91 -16.35
CA GLY A 1030 -39.64 56.27 -16.75
C GLY A 1030 -39.02 56.95 -17.97
N GLY A 1031 -39.86 57.34 -18.94
CA GLY A 1031 -39.67 58.61 -19.67
C GLY A 1031 -39.68 58.64 -21.22
N SER A 1032 -40.89 58.68 -21.81
CA SER A 1032 -41.27 59.45 -23.03
C SER A 1032 -40.60 59.21 -24.42
N ASN A 1033 -41.46 59.27 -25.47
CA ASN A 1033 -41.19 59.46 -26.90
C ASN A 1033 -40.37 58.37 -27.66
N GLY A 1034 -40.70 58.02 -28.91
CA GLY A 1034 -41.89 58.40 -29.69
C GLY A 1034 -41.77 58.12 -31.20
N GLY A 1035 -42.74 57.39 -31.78
CA GLY A 1035 -42.86 57.10 -33.21
C GLY A 1035 -42.00 55.91 -33.70
N GLY A 1036 -42.39 55.16 -34.75
CA GLY A 1036 -43.68 55.19 -35.47
C GLY A 1036 -43.66 54.40 -36.78
N GLY A 1037 -44.70 53.58 -37.04
CA GLY A 1037 -44.83 52.71 -38.23
C GLY A 1037 -44.00 51.41 -38.14
N GLY A 1038 -44.43 50.24 -38.64
CA GLY A 1038 -45.66 49.90 -39.38
C GLY A 1038 -45.37 49.65 -40.87
N GLY A 1039 -45.73 48.51 -41.46
CA GLY A 1039 -46.39 47.30 -40.91
C GLY A 1039 -46.74 46.31 -42.04
N SER A 1040 -47.56 45.28 -41.75
CA SER A 1040 -48.14 44.28 -42.69
C SER A 1040 -47.12 43.45 -43.51
N GLY A 1041 -47.24 42.13 -43.69
CA GLY A 1041 -48.44 41.34 -44.00
C GLY A 1041 -48.36 40.91 -45.48
N GLU A 1042 -48.79 39.73 -45.95
CA GLU A 1042 -49.57 38.63 -45.35
C GLU A 1042 -49.30 37.30 -46.12
N TYR A 1043 -49.95 36.21 -45.70
CA TYR A 1043 -50.33 34.95 -46.40
C TYR A 1043 -50.01 34.74 -47.91
N ALA A 1044 -49.76 33.53 -48.44
CA ALA A 1044 -49.54 32.18 -47.85
C ALA A 1044 -49.17 31.11 -48.92
N ASP A 1045 -48.81 29.91 -48.42
CA ASP A 1045 -49.11 28.56 -48.96
C ASP A 1045 -48.24 27.91 -50.06
N THR A 1046 -48.28 26.57 -50.05
CA THR A 1046 -47.77 25.55 -50.99
C THR A 1046 -46.28 25.15 -50.97
N SER A 1047 -46.08 23.82 -51.03
CA SER A 1047 -44.82 23.05 -50.95
C SER A 1047 -44.24 22.74 -52.36
N PRO A 1048 -43.12 21.96 -52.53
CA PRO A 1048 -42.19 21.37 -51.55
C PRO A 1048 -40.68 21.45 -51.90
N SER A 1049 -39.85 20.79 -51.07
CA SER A 1049 -38.56 20.12 -51.38
C SER A 1049 -37.25 20.92 -51.49
N GLY A 1050 -36.19 20.33 -50.90
CA GLY A 1050 -34.82 20.28 -51.45
C GLY A 1050 -33.82 21.38 -51.08
N THR A 1051 -32.69 20.98 -50.48
CA THR A 1051 -31.45 21.76 -50.25
C THR A 1051 -31.56 23.01 -49.34
N GLY A 1052 -30.51 23.47 -48.65
CA GLY A 1052 -29.16 22.89 -48.50
C GLY A 1052 -28.04 23.94 -48.55
N PHE A 1053 -27.93 24.77 -47.51
CA PHE A 1053 -26.89 25.80 -47.26
C PHE A 1053 -26.91 26.15 -45.75
N ASP A 1054 -25.90 26.76 -45.12
CA ASP A 1054 -24.62 27.28 -45.61
C ASP A 1054 -23.51 27.17 -44.54
N ILE A 1055 -22.22 27.35 -44.90
CA ILE A 1055 -21.09 27.39 -43.97
C ILE A 1055 -20.59 28.85 -43.81
N PRO A 1056 -20.55 29.43 -42.60
CA PRO A 1056 -20.09 30.80 -42.40
C PRO A 1056 -18.64 31.06 -42.86
N GLU A 1057 -18.41 32.25 -43.44
CA GLU A 1057 -17.19 32.62 -44.20
C GLU A 1057 -15.84 32.50 -43.45
N TRP A 1058 -15.82 32.39 -42.12
CA TRP A 1058 -14.57 32.20 -41.36
C TRP A 1058 -13.92 30.82 -41.61
N ALA A 1059 -14.62 29.88 -42.24
CA ALA A 1059 -14.09 28.56 -42.59
C ALA A 1059 -13.05 28.57 -43.73
N TYR A 1060 -12.90 29.68 -44.48
CA TYR A 1060 -11.91 29.81 -45.58
C TYR A 1060 -10.70 30.66 -45.17
N GLY A 1061 -9.89 30.13 -44.25
CA GLY A 1061 -8.67 30.79 -43.77
C GLY A 1061 -7.56 29.80 -43.37
N PHE A 1062 -6.52 29.71 -44.20
CA PHE A 1062 -5.30 28.88 -44.13
C PHE A 1062 -5.34 27.50 -44.83
N GLY A 1063 -5.20 27.54 -46.17
CA GLY A 1063 -4.66 26.41 -46.93
C GLY A 1063 -3.12 26.40 -46.91
N PHE A 1064 -2.54 25.22 -47.08
CA PHE A 1064 -1.10 25.05 -47.31
C PHE A 1064 -0.67 25.64 -48.66
N PRO A 1065 0.50 26.29 -48.77
CA PRO A 1065 1.22 26.45 -50.02
C PRO A 1065 2.31 25.37 -50.15
N ASP A 1066 2.33 24.65 -51.27
CA ASP A 1066 3.45 23.79 -51.65
C ASP A 1066 4.73 24.63 -51.86
N CYS A 1067 5.87 24.19 -51.33
CA CYS A 1067 7.19 24.70 -51.69
C CYS A 1067 8.19 23.55 -51.85
N SER A 1068 8.93 23.58 -52.97
CA SER A 1068 9.85 22.54 -53.41
C SER A 1068 11.23 22.62 -52.74
N PHE A 1069 12.05 21.59 -52.99
CA PHE A 1069 13.41 21.40 -52.47
C PHE A 1069 14.45 22.46 -52.90
N GLU A 1070 14.04 23.54 -53.58
CA GLU A 1070 14.91 24.67 -53.97
C GLU A 1070 14.75 25.92 -53.08
N GLY A 1071 13.72 26.00 -52.23
CA GLY A 1071 13.53 27.13 -51.32
C GLY A 1071 14.59 27.24 -50.21
N ILE A 1072 15.23 26.13 -49.85
CA ILE A 1072 16.18 26.02 -48.73
C ILE A 1072 17.53 26.71 -49.04
N ALA A 1073 17.83 26.95 -50.32
CA ALA A 1073 19.12 27.51 -50.76
C ALA A 1073 19.25 29.04 -50.67
N ARG A 1074 18.29 29.75 -50.06
CA ARG A 1074 18.29 31.24 -50.00
C ARG A 1074 18.27 31.86 -48.59
N LEU A 1075 18.34 31.07 -47.52
CA LEU A 1075 18.41 31.60 -46.15
C LEU A 1075 19.85 31.74 -45.61
N PHE A 1076 20.87 31.46 -46.45
CA PHE A 1076 22.29 31.50 -46.05
C PHE A 1076 23.05 32.76 -46.52
N ASP A 1077 22.45 33.62 -47.35
CA ASP A 1077 23.13 34.83 -47.87
C ASP A 1077 22.98 36.08 -46.98
N ASP A 1078 21.96 36.15 -46.10
CA ASP A 1078 21.68 37.34 -45.26
C ASP A 1078 22.49 37.41 -43.94
N LEU A 1079 23.55 36.62 -43.79
CA LEU A 1079 24.56 36.80 -42.74
C LEU A 1079 25.62 37.83 -43.17
N GLY A 1080 25.24 39.11 -43.22
CA GLY A 1080 26.11 40.19 -43.69
C GLY A 1080 25.97 41.53 -42.95
N GLY A 1081 26.70 41.72 -41.83
CA GLY A 1081 26.81 43.06 -41.22
C GLY A 1081 27.32 43.15 -39.78
N LEU A 1082 28.62 42.97 -39.55
CA LEU A 1082 29.31 43.64 -38.43
C LEU A 1082 29.75 45.04 -38.86
N PRO A 1083 29.63 46.05 -37.98
CA PRO A 1083 30.82 46.49 -37.23
C PRO A 1083 30.54 46.66 -35.71
N MET A 1084 31.44 46.34 -34.78
CA MET A 1084 32.80 46.88 -34.54
C MET A 1084 32.81 48.37 -34.11
N LEU A 1085 32.88 48.65 -32.79
CA LEU A 1085 34.05 49.23 -32.09
C LEU A 1085 33.74 49.75 -30.65
N ASP A 1086 34.78 49.71 -29.80
CA ASP A 1086 35.12 50.55 -28.62
C ASP A 1086 34.00 50.94 -27.61
N ASN A 1087 33.98 50.45 -26.37
CA ASN A 1087 35.06 50.46 -25.36
C ASN A 1087 34.84 49.38 -24.27
#